data_AF-A0A4Z0HV88-F1
#
_entry.id   AF-A0A4Z0HV88-F1
#
_cell.length_a   1.000
_cell.length_b   1.000
_cell.length_c   1.000
_cell.angle_alpha   90.00
_cell.angle_beta   90.00
_cell.angle_gamma   90.00
#
_symmetry.space_group_name_H-M   'P 1'
#
loop_
_entity.id
_entity.type
_entity.pdbx_description
1 polymer ?
#
loop_
_entity_poly.entity_id
_entity_poly.type
_entity_poly.pdbx_seq_one_letter_code
_entity_poly.pdbx_strand_id
1 'polypeptide(L)'
;MMAATTRTLPLRVPPLPGESLESWLETLAHRYRAQWGDLLDAVAHVDSARRGYRLTVCPTDAEVASIATATGVDPDAVRAMTLAHFADRAVAIDAASGLAGYFPWGIVTGSRFCPQCLAETEGRWQLSWRLGWSFICLRHRCLLVDRCPGCHNVQRLLPLYGRNIPEPGLCATILHPPRRCATALADIPTAPMRTSHSAVVAQHVINDMIERNIGDFGVYRHAPQPCRDVLGDIRSIARRLLTEPEPRVLERLVPSDVLTAHREVRCWKRGRGRAPAAQYLGRCAPADAATAAVGVTGALSILAADDIESACVLLRELLDELRAQGRVSLDWVLAREPLKTPVLKSIERSALEQGVGALRERSYRIATGPTQIPSTHRATEVDLFHCVPTLLWQACSLLIAPPQLTQKVVRPTLSAAILLVGSKDPLSYPLEKLHSPLTEARARRAFGYLSRSSYWPNIRAALIRLHDFVADNPPPIDYSRRRILDYRDLLNVEQWLDICKSSGTRLRADCLTTVQFYLYERISGMPGALAHYEWSNSMVAAYARQLPRRLTPELEGALRAHAEAFLRAHGIDTEPVDWHPDVRLVDDLELPGAGNMQIDIADLHQLIREGDLSLAACAERLRSTVPQLRYILSIDPAPCARRRGSTNCPE
;
A
#
# COMPACT_ATOMS: atom_id res chain seq x y z
N MET A 1 -45.13 -38.97 -5.93
CA MET A 1 -43.81 -39.57 -5.65
C MET A 1 -43.90 -40.30 -4.33
N MET A 2 -43.72 -41.63 -4.31
CA MET A 2 -43.47 -42.32 -3.03
C MET A 2 -42.05 -41.98 -2.58
N ALA A 3 -41.88 -41.64 -1.30
CA ALA A 3 -40.55 -41.45 -0.74
C ALA A 3 -39.80 -42.80 -0.79
N ALA A 4 -38.63 -42.83 -1.40
CA ALA A 4 -37.80 -44.03 -1.43
C ALA A 4 -37.37 -44.36 0.00
N THR A 5 -37.77 -45.53 0.51
CA THR A 5 -37.39 -45.98 1.84
C THR A 5 -35.93 -46.43 1.83
N THR A 6 -35.04 -45.61 2.39
CA THR A 6 -33.62 -45.95 2.58
C THR A 6 -33.51 -47.24 3.40
N ARG A 7 -32.91 -48.28 2.83
CA ARG A 7 -32.69 -49.57 3.51
C ARG A 7 -31.24 -49.66 3.99
N THR A 8 -31.05 -50.23 5.17
CA THR A 8 -29.72 -50.53 5.72
C THR A 8 -28.99 -51.56 4.87
N LEU A 9 -27.74 -51.25 4.51
CA LEU A 9 -26.81 -52.12 3.81
C LEU A 9 -26.36 -53.31 4.71
N PRO A 10 -26.38 -54.56 4.19
CA PRO A 10 -26.08 -55.75 5.00
C PRO A 10 -24.58 -55.93 5.35
N LEU A 11 -23.68 -55.56 4.45
CA LEU A 11 -22.24 -55.47 4.72
C LEU A 11 -21.89 -54.07 5.22
N ARG A 12 -21.28 -54.01 6.41
CA ARG A 12 -20.79 -52.77 7.02
C ARG A 12 -19.26 -52.72 6.95
N VAL A 13 -18.73 -51.57 6.56
CA VAL A 13 -17.29 -51.26 6.61
C VAL A 13 -17.15 -50.03 7.50
N PRO A 14 -16.39 -50.06 8.60
CA PRO A 14 -16.19 -48.88 9.42
C PRO A 14 -15.38 -47.81 8.66
N PRO A 15 -15.69 -46.51 8.83
CA PRO A 15 -14.81 -45.45 8.38
C PRO A 15 -13.52 -45.42 9.21
N LEU A 16 -12.41 -45.00 8.62
CA LEU A 16 -11.16 -44.79 9.36
C LEU A 16 -11.09 -43.38 9.97
N PRO A 17 -10.32 -43.19 11.07
CA PRO A 17 -10.08 -41.85 11.61
C PRO A 17 -9.51 -40.90 10.54
N GLY A 18 -10.10 -39.71 10.44
CA GLY A 18 -9.71 -38.67 9.49
C GLY A 18 -10.05 -38.97 8.02
N GLU A 19 -10.78 -40.04 7.71
CA GLU A 19 -11.09 -40.42 6.33
C GLU A 19 -12.06 -39.46 5.62
N SER A 20 -11.88 -39.29 4.30
CA SER A 20 -12.83 -38.59 3.44
C SER A 20 -14.07 -39.44 3.11
N LEU A 21 -15.26 -38.84 3.11
CA LEU A 21 -16.52 -39.52 2.82
C LEU A 21 -16.49 -40.23 1.46
N GLU A 22 -15.86 -39.61 0.46
CA GLU A 22 -15.65 -40.20 -0.86
C GLU A 22 -14.83 -41.50 -0.78
N SER A 23 -13.75 -41.55 0.01
CA SER A 23 -12.91 -42.75 0.18
C SER A 23 -13.65 -43.90 0.86
N TRP A 24 -14.43 -43.59 1.89
CA TRP A 24 -15.16 -44.60 2.62
C TRP A 24 -16.28 -45.20 1.76
N LEU A 25 -17.03 -44.35 1.05
CA LEU A 25 -18.01 -44.79 0.06
C LEU A 25 -17.35 -45.54 -1.12
N GLU A 26 -16.17 -45.11 -1.58
CA GLU A 26 -15.39 -45.79 -2.63
C GLU A 26 -15.06 -47.23 -2.23
N THR A 27 -14.68 -47.41 -0.96
CA THR A 27 -14.40 -48.73 -0.38
C THR A 27 -15.66 -49.58 -0.23
N LEU A 28 -16.78 -48.98 0.17
CA LEU A 28 -18.08 -49.66 0.17
C LEU A 28 -18.45 -50.14 -1.24
N ALA A 29 -18.37 -49.28 -2.26
CA ALA A 29 -18.67 -49.64 -3.65
C ALA A 29 -17.80 -50.81 -4.13
N HIS A 30 -16.49 -50.76 -3.83
CA HIS A 30 -15.55 -51.83 -4.14
C HIS A 30 -15.93 -53.16 -3.46
N ARG A 31 -16.22 -53.14 -2.15
CA ARG A 31 -16.59 -54.34 -1.36
C ARG A 31 -17.93 -54.95 -1.81
N TYR A 32 -18.87 -54.13 -2.28
CA TYR A 32 -20.12 -54.58 -2.89
C TYR A 32 -20.00 -54.98 -4.36
N ARG A 33 -18.88 -54.67 -5.03
CA ARG A 33 -18.72 -54.71 -6.50
C ARG A 33 -19.82 -53.92 -7.23
N ALA A 34 -20.30 -52.84 -6.61
CA ALA A 34 -21.34 -51.97 -7.16
C ALA A 34 -20.71 -50.87 -8.04
N GLN A 35 -21.45 -50.39 -9.04
CA GLN A 35 -21.05 -49.19 -9.77
C GLN A 35 -21.18 -47.98 -8.83
N TRP A 36 -20.32 -46.98 -8.99
CA TRP A 36 -20.30 -45.78 -8.15
C TRP A 36 -21.66 -45.06 -8.12
N GLY A 37 -22.33 -44.98 -9.27
CA GLY A 37 -23.65 -44.36 -9.40
C GLY A 37 -24.71 -45.13 -8.63
N ASP A 38 -24.82 -46.44 -8.85
CA ASP A 38 -25.77 -47.32 -8.17
C ASP A 38 -25.65 -47.24 -6.65
N LEU A 39 -24.41 -47.15 -6.11
CA LEU A 39 -24.20 -46.95 -4.68
C LEU A 39 -24.71 -45.58 -4.22
N LEU A 40 -24.34 -44.50 -4.90
CA LEU A 40 -24.74 -43.14 -4.50
C LEU A 40 -26.27 -42.96 -4.57
N ASP A 41 -26.91 -43.50 -5.59
CA ASP A 41 -28.37 -43.51 -5.71
C ASP A 41 -29.01 -44.28 -4.54
N ALA A 42 -28.42 -45.42 -4.13
CA ALA A 42 -28.93 -46.24 -3.01
C ALA A 42 -28.70 -45.65 -1.60
N VAL A 43 -27.58 -44.95 -1.35
CA VAL A 43 -27.23 -44.44 -0.01
C VAL A 43 -27.60 -42.97 0.21
N ALA A 44 -27.52 -42.14 -0.83
CA ALA A 44 -27.72 -40.69 -0.72
C ALA A 44 -28.95 -40.18 -1.47
N HIS A 45 -29.55 -40.97 -2.38
CA HIS A 45 -30.62 -40.55 -3.31
C HIS A 45 -30.22 -39.36 -4.20
N VAL A 46 -28.95 -39.35 -4.64
CA VAL A 46 -28.34 -38.24 -5.37
C VAL A 46 -27.92 -38.69 -6.77
N ASP A 47 -28.53 -38.09 -7.81
CA ASP A 47 -28.12 -38.27 -9.22
C ASP A 47 -26.60 -38.10 -9.36
N SER A 48 -25.96 -39.25 -9.55
CA SER A 48 -24.51 -39.41 -9.58
C SER A 48 -23.83 -38.58 -10.67
N ALA A 49 -24.55 -38.16 -11.72
CA ALA A 49 -24.01 -37.38 -12.83
C ALA A 49 -23.68 -35.92 -12.46
N ARG A 50 -24.24 -35.37 -11.37
CA ARG A 50 -24.18 -33.91 -11.09
C ARG A 50 -23.67 -33.50 -9.70
N ARG A 51 -23.54 -34.40 -8.71
CA ARG A 51 -23.36 -33.99 -7.31
C ARG A 51 -22.31 -34.72 -6.47
N GLY A 52 -21.58 -35.72 -6.98
CA GLY A 52 -20.58 -36.46 -6.19
C GLY A 52 -19.55 -35.59 -5.43
N TYR A 53 -19.08 -34.49 -6.06
CA TYR A 53 -18.17 -33.53 -5.42
C TYR A 53 -18.82 -32.77 -4.24
N ARG A 54 -20.12 -32.45 -4.30
CA ARG A 54 -20.82 -31.75 -3.23
C ARG A 54 -20.92 -32.57 -1.96
N LEU A 55 -21.14 -33.89 -2.07
CA LEU A 55 -21.26 -34.79 -0.92
C LEU A 55 -20.00 -34.79 -0.04
N THR A 56 -18.79 -34.66 -0.60
CA THR A 56 -17.56 -34.54 0.22
C THR A 56 -17.32 -33.13 0.75
N VAL A 57 -17.94 -32.10 0.15
CA VAL A 57 -17.76 -30.70 0.54
C VAL A 57 -18.73 -30.34 1.67
N CYS A 58 -20.03 -30.42 1.39
CA CYS A 58 -21.11 -30.06 2.30
C CYS A 58 -22.39 -30.78 1.84
N PRO A 59 -22.65 -32.01 2.33
CA PRO A 59 -23.94 -32.65 2.11
C PRO A 59 -25.04 -31.91 2.89
N THR A 60 -26.26 -31.97 2.36
CA THR A 60 -27.46 -31.50 3.08
C THR A 60 -27.83 -32.44 4.23
N ASP A 61 -28.59 -31.96 5.21
CA ASP A 61 -29.01 -32.79 6.35
C ASP A 61 -29.81 -34.04 5.92
N ALA A 62 -30.57 -33.95 4.82
CA ALA A 62 -31.28 -35.08 4.23
C ALA A 62 -30.32 -36.12 3.60
N GLU A 63 -29.28 -35.66 2.89
CA GLU A 63 -28.23 -36.54 2.34
C GLU A 63 -27.43 -37.20 3.49
N VAL A 64 -27.10 -36.47 4.55
CA VAL A 64 -26.44 -37.03 5.77
C VAL A 64 -27.33 -38.08 6.45
N ALA A 65 -28.60 -37.75 6.70
CA ALA A 65 -29.54 -38.68 7.34
C ALA A 65 -29.77 -39.94 6.50
N SER A 66 -29.83 -39.82 5.17
CA SER A 66 -29.91 -40.98 4.28
C SER A 66 -28.66 -41.84 4.34
N ILE A 67 -27.46 -41.24 4.25
CA ILE A 67 -26.19 -42.00 4.32
C ILE A 67 -26.06 -42.71 5.67
N ALA A 68 -26.36 -42.01 6.78
CA ALA A 68 -26.36 -42.59 8.13
C ALA A 68 -27.33 -43.78 8.23
N THR A 69 -28.56 -43.62 7.74
CA THR A 69 -29.59 -44.69 7.72
C THR A 69 -29.17 -45.88 6.84
N ALA A 70 -28.63 -45.62 5.65
CA ALA A 70 -28.21 -46.65 4.71
C ALA A 70 -27.02 -47.47 5.24
N THR A 71 -26.09 -46.84 5.96
CA THR A 71 -24.82 -47.48 6.36
C THR A 71 -24.81 -47.95 7.81
N GLY A 72 -25.73 -47.46 8.64
CA GLY A 72 -25.73 -47.70 10.08
C GLY A 72 -24.60 -46.99 10.83
N VAL A 73 -24.06 -45.91 10.25
CA VAL A 73 -23.05 -45.02 10.86
C VAL A 73 -23.74 -43.78 11.42
N ASP A 74 -23.20 -43.24 12.51
CA ASP A 74 -23.72 -42.04 13.15
C ASP A 74 -23.70 -40.80 12.23
N PRO A 75 -24.74 -39.94 12.22
CA PRO A 75 -24.78 -38.72 11.40
C PRO A 75 -23.60 -37.77 11.60
N ASP A 76 -23.08 -37.62 12.81
CA ASP A 76 -21.97 -36.71 13.09
C ASP A 76 -20.64 -37.32 12.62
N ALA A 77 -20.49 -38.64 12.65
CA ALA A 77 -19.38 -39.33 11.98
C ALA A 77 -19.44 -39.15 10.45
N VAL A 78 -20.63 -39.14 9.85
CA VAL A 78 -20.81 -38.79 8.42
C VAL A 78 -20.40 -37.35 8.15
N ARG A 79 -20.80 -36.38 8.99
CA ARG A 79 -20.37 -34.96 8.87
C ARG A 79 -18.85 -34.81 9.04
N ALA A 80 -18.23 -35.50 9.99
CA ALA A 80 -16.79 -35.45 10.26
C ALA A 80 -15.93 -35.91 9.07
N MET A 81 -16.47 -36.77 8.19
CA MET A 81 -15.82 -37.19 6.94
C MET A 81 -15.94 -36.17 5.78
N THR A 82 -16.51 -34.99 6.01
CA THR A 82 -16.74 -33.95 4.99
C THR A 82 -16.02 -32.65 5.30
N LEU A 83 -15.73 -31.85 4.28
CA LEU A 83 -15.03 -30.57 4.47
C LEU A 83 -15.82 -29.55 5.33
N ALA A 84 -17.12 -29.77 5.56
CA ALA A 84 -17.90 -29.03 6.55
C ALA A 84 -17.31 -29.10 7.96
N HIS A 85 -16.59 -30.17 8.31
CA HIS A 85 -15.82 -30.24 9.57
C HIS A 85 -14.79 -29.09 9.69
N PHE A 86 -14.21 -28.64 8.57
CA PHE A 86 -13.20 -27.57 8.52
C PHE A 86 -13.77 -26.19 8.14
N ALA A 87 -15.11 -26.04 8.09
CA ALA A 87 -15.78 -24.79 7.78
C ALA A 87 -15.34 -23.66 8.73
N ASP A 88 -15.07 -22.49 8.17
CA ASP A 88 -14.58 -21.26 8.83
C ASP A 88 -13.27 -21.37 9.61
N ARG A 89 -12.67 -22.58 9.70
CA ARG A 89 -11.31 -22.83 10.23
C ARG A 89 -10.28 -22.84 9.12
N ALA A 90 -10.44 -23.71 8.12
CA ALA A 90 -9.48 -23.90 7.02
C ALA A 90 -10.07 -23.71 5.61
N VAL A 91 -11.40 -23.82 5.47
CA VAL A 91 -12.14 -23.60 4.22
C VAL A 91 -13.40 -22.78 4.50
N ALA A 92 -13.87 -22.01 3.53
CA ALA A 92 -15.23 -21.45 3.57
C ALA A 92 -16.13 -22.23 2.63
N ILE A 93 -17.37 -22.42 3.07
CA ILE A 93 -18.41 -23.15 2.35
C ILE A 93 -19.59 -22.19 2.16
N ASP A 94 -20.04 -22.06 0.92
CA ASP A 94 -21.28 -21.39 0.57
C ASP A 94 -22.33 -22.44 0.22
N ALA A 95 -23.49 -22.38 0.86
CA ALA A 95 -24.56 -23.36 0.69
C ALA A 95 -25.09 -23.44 -0.76
N ALA A 96 -24.99 -22.36 -1.53
CA ALA A 96 -25.47 -22.32 -2.92
C ALA A 96 -24.45 -22.84 -3.94
N SER A 97 -23.14 -22.69 -3.71
CA SER A 97 -22.08 -22.98 -4.69
C SER A 97 -21.06 -24.06 -4.27
N GLY A 98 -20.95 -24.42 -3.00
CA GLY A 98 -20.00 -25.40 -2.48
C GLY A 98 -18.82 -24.74 -1.77
N LEU A 99 -17.58 -25.03 -2.17
CA LEU A 99 -16.41 -24.30 -1.62
C LEU A 99 -16.42 -22.86 -2.13
N ALA A 100 -16.46 -21.89 -1.22
CA ALA A 100 -16.35 -20.49 -1.58
C ALA A 100 -14.91 -20.18 -2.05
N GLY A 101 -14.79 -19.48 -3.19
CA GLY A 101 -13.49 -19.14 -3.78
C GLY A 101 -12.62 -18.17 -2.97
N TYR A 102 -13.04 -17.76 -1.77
CA TYR A 102 -12.45 -16.64 -1.03
C TYR A 102 -12.31 -16.90 0.49
N PHE A 103 -11.46 -17.84 0.86
CA PHE A 103 -11.02 -18.08 2.24
C PHE A 103 -9.66 -18.78 2.22
N PRO A 104 -8.66 -18.35 3.01
CA PRO A 104 -7.56 -17.58 2.48
C PRO A 104 -6.95 -18.18 1.20
N TRP A 105 -6.59 -19.46 1.19
CA TRP A 105 -6.33 -20.18 -0.05
C TRP A 105 -7.61 -20.86 -0.58
N GLY A 106 -8.24 -20.19 -1.54
CA GLY A 106 -9.47 -20.68 -2.19
C GLY A 106 -9.29 -22.00 -2.96
N ILE A 107 -10.42 -22.59 -3.34
CA ILE A 107 -10.64 -23.92 -3.95
C ILE A 107 -9.35 -24.63 -4.41
N VAL A 108 -8.97 -25.68 -3.69
CA VAL A 108 -8.09 -26.73 -4.20
C VAL A 108 -8.89 -27.60 -5.14
N THR A 109 -8.39 -27.78 -6.35
CA THR A 109 -8.96 -28.71 -7.32
C THR A 109 -8.24 -30.05 -7.25
N GLY A 110 -8.89 -31.05 -6.67
CA GLY A 110 -8.36 -32.40 -6.44
C GLY A 110 -8.04 -32.72 -4.98
N SER A 111 -7.30 -33.81 -4.78
CA SER A 111 -6.76 -34.25 -3.49
C SER A 111 -5.29 -34.62 -3.64
N ARG A 112 -4.48 -34.21 -2.68
CA ARG A 112 -3.13 -34.76 -2.49
C ARG A 112 -3.22 -36.14 -1.81
N PHE A 113 -2.11 -36.88 -1.73
CA PHE A 113 -2.04 -38.14 -1.00
C PHE A 113 -0.62 -38.50 -0.55
N CYS A 114 -0.53 -39.41 0.43
CA CYS A 114 0.72 -40.10 0.77
C CYS A 114 0.66 -41.54 0.25
N PRO A 115 1.56 -41.96 -0.66
CA PRO A 115 1.63 -43.34 -1.16
C PRO A 115 1.73 -44.38 -0.04
N GLN A 116 2.54 -44.10 0.97
CA GLN A 116 2.75 -44.99 2.12
C GLN A 116 1.48 -45.15 2.97
N CYS A 117 0.74 -44.07 3.25
CA CYS A 117 -0.58 -44.18 3.88
C CYS A 117 -1.57 -44.99 3.02
N LEU A 118 -1.57 -44.83 1.70
CA LEU A 118 -2.44 -45.62 0.81
C LEU A 118 -2.08 -47.11 0.86
N ALA A 119 -0.78 -47.45 0.90
CA ALA A 119 -0.31 -48.83 1.07
C ALA A 119 -0.79 -49.44 2.40
N GLU A 120 -0.58 -48.73 3.52
CA GLU A 120 -0.94 -49.18 4.87
C GLU A 120 -2.44 -49.29 5.14
N THR A 121 -3.29 -48.62 4.36
CA THR A 121 -4.73 -48.52 4.61
C THR A 121 -5.60 -49.18 3.57
N GLU A 122 -5.03 -49.91 2.60
CA GLU A 122 -5.76 -50.47 1.44
C GLU A 122 -6.43 -49.37 0.59
N GLY A 123 -5.70 -48.26 0.36
CA GLY A 123 -6.10 -47.20 -0.56
C GLY A 123 -7.03 -46.12 0.01
N ARG A 124 -7.09 -45.95 1.34
CA ARG A 124 -8.05 -45.04 2.01
C ARG A 124 -7.46 -43.63 2.14
N TRP A 125 -8.23 -42.61 1.73
CA TRP A 125 -7.79 -41.22 1.64
C TRP A 125 -8.26 -40.36 2.79
N GLN A 126 -7.31 -39.64 3.40
CA GLN A 126 -7.56 -38.68 4.46
C GLN A 126 -8.27 -37.42 3.94
N LEU A 127 -9.26 -36.92 4.68
CA LEU A 127 -10.01 -35.71 4.39
C LEU A 127 -9.10 -34.47 4.37
N SER A 128 -8.14 -34.39 5.29
CA SER A 128 -7.20 -33.26 5.37
C SER A 128 -6.40 -33.06 4.08
N TRP A 129 -6.13 -34.10 3.29
CA TRP A 129 -5.39 -33.97 2.02
C TRP A 129 -6.15 -33.20 0.91
N ARG A 130 -7.44 -32.92 1.10
CA ARG A 130 -8.22 -31.98 0.27
C ARG A 130 -7.96 -30.51 0.62
N LEU A 131 -7.33 -30.21 1.77
CA LEU A 131 -7.01 -28.85 2.20
C LEU A 131 -5.75 -28.33 1.47
N GLY A 132 -5.77 -27.06 1.05
CA GLY A 132 -4.61 -26.43 0.38
C GLY A 132 -3.38 -26.32 1.28
N TRP A 133 -3.64 -26.37 2.58
CA TRP A 133 -2.72 -26.30 3.71
C TRP A 133 -2.04 -27.65 4.04
N SER A 134 -2.43 -28.75 3.39
CA SER A 134 -1.81 -30.06 3.61
C SER A 134 -0.83 -30.41 2.49
N PHE A 135 0.46 -30.34 2.76
CA PHE A 135 1.56 -30.57 1.82
C PHE A 135 2.59 -31.60 2.31
N ILE A 136 2.73 -31.84 3.63
CA ILE A 136 3.52 -32.95 4.20
C ILE A 136 2.59 -34.02 4.82
N CYS A 137 2.93 -35.30 4.67
CA CYS A 137 2.39 -36.36 5.50
C CYS A 137 3.14 -36.39 6.84
N LEU A 138 2.48 -36.09 7.97
CA LEU A 138 3.17 -36.12 9.28
C LEU A 138 3.55 -37.54 9.74
N ARG A 139 2.79 -38.58 9.34
CA ARG A 139 3.07 -39.98 9.68
C ARG A 139 4.36 -40.49 9.04
N HIS A 140 4.50 -40.30 7.72
CA HIS A 140 5.66 -40.77 6.95
C HIS A 140 6.73 -39.69 6.75
N ARG A 141 6.46 -38.46 7.19
CA ARG A 141 7.32 -37.27 7.04
C ARG A 141 7.79 -37.07 5.60
N CYS A 142 6.89 -37.17 4.63
CA CYS A 142 7.21 -37.00 3.22
C CYS A 142 6.35 -35.91 2.58
N LEU A 143 6.83 -35.32 1.48
CA LEU A 143 6.00 -34.47 0.64
C LEU A 143 4.82 -35.30 0.09
N LEU A 144 3.61 -34.74 0.12
CA LEU A 144 2.43 -35.36 -0.47
C LEU A 144 2.51 -35.28 -2.00
N VAL A 145 1.90 -36.25 -2.68
CA VAL A 145 1.84 -36.33 -4.14
C VAL A 145 0.49 -35.76 -4.61
N ASP A 146 0.47 -34.91 -5.64
CA ASP A 146 -0.76 -34.43 -6.30
C ASP A 146 -1.12 -35.18 -7.59
N ARG A 147 -0.14 -35.81 -8.26
CA ARG A 147 -0.30 -36.39 -9.61
C ARG A 147 0.09 -37.86 -9.67
N CYS A 148 -0.66 -38.63 -10.45
CA CYS A 148 -0.24 -39.98 -10.84
C CYS A 148 0.93 -39.90 -11.86
N PRO A 149 2.01 -40.68 -11.70
CA PRO A 149 3.12 -40.70 -12.65
C PRO A 149 2.75 -41.29 -14.02
N GLY A 150 1.73 -42.15 -14.09
CA GLY A 150 1.28 -42.78 -15.34
C GLY A 150 0.48 -41.85 -16.27
N CYS A 151 -0.43 -41.03 -15.72
CA CYS A 151 -1.26 -40.11 -16.53
C CYS A 151 -0.95 -38.61 -16.33
N HIS A 152 -0.13 -38.26 -15.33
CA HIS A 152 0.19 -36.89 -14.90
C HIS A 152 -1.00 -36.00 -14.48
N ASN A 153 -2.20 -36.57 -14.39
CA ASN A 153 -3.40 -35.87 -13.95
C ASN A 153 -3.47 -35.78 -12.43
N VAL A 154 -4.02 -34.66 -11.95
CA VAL A 154 -4.26 -34.41 -10.53
C VAL A 154 -5.32 -35.37 -10.03
N GLN A 155 -5.07 -36.03 -8.90
CA GLN A 155 -5.98 -37.03 -8.38
C GLN A 155 -7.24 -36.40 -7.77
N ARG A 156 -8.38 -37.10 -7.93
CA ARG A 156 -9.71 -36.67 -7.45
C ARG A 156 -10.13 -35.26 -7.91
N LEU A 157 -9.59 -34.79 -9.04
CA LEU A 157 -9.95 -33.52 -9.70
C LEU A 157 -11.40 -33.51 -10.21
N LEU A 158 -11.87 -34.67 -10.68
CA LEU A 158 -13.24 -34.92 -11.11
C LEU A 158 -13.82 -36.05 -10.24
N PRO A 159 -15.15 -36.11 -10.04
CA PRO A 159 -15.81 -37.24 -9.39
C PRO A 159 -15.51 -38.56 -10.11
N LEU A 160 -15.61 -39.68 -9.36
CA LEU A 160 -15.61 -41.01 -9.95
C LEU A 160 -16.75 -41.15 -10.97
N TYR A 161 -16.47 -41.78 -12.10
CA TYR A 161 -17.45 -41.96 -13.17
C TYR A 161 -18.52 -42.97 -12.74
N GLY A 162 -19.80 -42.59 -12.80
CA GLY A 162 -20.89 -43.36 -12.19
C GLY A 162 -20.94 -44.85 -12.57
N ARG A 163 -20.61 -45.21 -13.83
CA ARG A 163 -20.64 -46.61 -14.28
C ARG A 163 -19.43 -47.46 -13.89
N ASN A 164 -18.46 -46.88 -13.20
CA ASN A 164 -17.26 -47.59 -12.76
C ASN A 164 -17.46 -48.20 -11.38
N ILE A 165 -17.13 -49.49 -11.24
CA ILE A 165 -16.76 -50.05 -9.93
C ILE A 165 -15.41 -49.41 -9.53
N PRO A 166 -15.30 -48.78 -8.35
CA PRO A 166 -14.04 -48.21 -7.89
C PRO A 166 -13.04 -49.25 -7.39
N GLU A 167 -11.76 -48.86 -7.38
CA GLU A 167 -10.62 -49.70 -7.01
C GLU A 167 -9.68 -48.87 -6.12
N PRO A 168 -9.91 -48.86 -4.78
CA PRO A 168 -9.12 -48.07 -3.84
C PRO A 168 -7.61 -48.27 -4.02
N GLY A 169 -6.85 -47.17 -3.96
CA GLY A 169 -5.40 -47.17 -4.17
C GLY A 169 -4.93 -47.14 -5.63
N LEU A 170 -5.83 -47.30 -6.61
CA LEU A 170 -5.51 -47.15 -8.04
C LEU A 170 -5.90 -45.77 -8.60
N CYS A 171 -5.21 -45.33 -9.65
CA CYS A 171 -5.52 -44.09 -10.36
C CYS A 171 -6.87 -44.18 -11.10
N ALA A 172 -7.91 -43.57 -10.54
CA ALA A 172 -9.27 -43.54 -11.10
C ALA A 172 -9.46 -42.67 -12.36
N THR A 173 -8.42 -41.97 -12.83
CA THR A 173 -8.52 -41.10 -14.01
C THR A 173 -8.82 -41.91 -15.28
N ILE A 174 -9.83 -41.49 -16.04
CA ILE A 174 -10.13 -41.99 -17.38
C ILE A 174 -9.26 -41.24 -18.40
N LEU A 175 -8.56 -41.99 -19.27
CA LEU A 175 -7.75 -41.42 -20.35
C LEU A 175 -8.58 -41.23 -21.62
N HIS A 176 -9.26 -42.31 -22.04
CA HIS A 176 -10.28 -42.31 -23.08
C HIS A 176 -11.32 -43.37 -22.68
N PRO A 177 -12.63 -43.11 -22.68
CA PRO A 177 -13.61 -44.13 -22.35
C PRO A 177 -13.44 -45.38 -23.25
N PRO A 178 -13.35 -46.62 -22.70
CA PRO A 178 -13.45 -47.02 -21.30
C PRO A 178 -12.09 -47.20 -20.57
N ARG A 179 -10.95 -46.91 -21.19
CA ARG A 179 -9.60 -47.07 -20.63
C ARG A 179 -9.32 -46.12 -19.45
N ARG A 180 -9.08 -46.70 -18.27
CA ARG A 180 -8.58 -46.04 -17.07
C ARG A 180 -7.05 -45.99 -17.06
N CYS A 181 -6.48 -45.14 -16.22
CA CYS A 181 -5.04 -45.13 -15.91
C CYS A 181 -4.63 -46.33 -15.06
N ALA A 182 -5.39 -46.65 -14.00
CA ALA A 182 -5.21 -47.81 -13.10
C ALA A 182 -3.81 -47.99 -12.47
N THR A 183 -2.90 -47.02 -12.60
CA THR A 183 -1.59 -47.02 -11.93
C THR A 183 -1.77 -47.08 -10.43
N ALA A 184 -1.05 -47.99 -9.76
CA ALA A 184 -1.00 -48.07 -8.31
C ALA A 184 -0.41 -46.78 -7.73
N LEU A 185 -1.17 -46.11 -6.87
CA LEU A 185 -0.75 -44.87 -6.21
C LEU A 185 0.07 -45.13 -4.95
N ALA A 186 -0.03 -46.33 -4.40
CA ALA A 186 0.73 -46.80 -3.24
C ALA A 186 2.23 -46.98 -3.55
N ASP A 187 2.57 -47.39 -4.77
CA ASP A 187 3.95 -47.73 -5.18
C ASP A 187 4.79 -46.49 -5.57
N ILE A 188 4.24 -45.29 -5.44
CA ILE A 188 4.91 -44.05 -5.86
C ILE A 188 6.03 -43.71 -4.86
N PRO A 189 7.30 -43.62 -5.30
CA PRO A 189 8.42 -43.35 -4.40
C PRO A 189 8.32 -41.97 -3.77
N THR A 190 8.64 -41.89 -2.48
CA THR A 190 8.62 -40.66 -1.68
C THR A 190 9.86 -40.56 -0.81
N ALA A 191 10.49 -39.38 -0.76
CA ALA A 191 11.65 -39.15 0.09
C ALA A 191 11.20 -38.85 1.55
N PRO A 192 11.72 -39.58 2.56
CA PRO A 192 11.42 -39.31 3.96
C PRO A 192 12.27 -38.15 4.51
N MET A 193 11.65 -37.33 5.35
CA MET A 193 12.25 -36.18 6.03
C MET A 193 12.45 -36.46 7.52
N ARG A 194 13.35 -35.71 8.15
CA ARG A 194 13.57 -35.74 9.60
C ARG A 194 12.43 -35.03 10.32
N THR A 195 12.14 -35.41 11.58
CA THR A 195 11.09 -34.77 12.39
C THR A 195 11.34 -33.27 12.62
N SER A 196 12.61 -32.87 12.71
CA SER A 196 13.04 -31.47 12.86
C SER A 196 13.13 -30.69 11.53
N HIS A 197 12.62 -31.24 10.42
CA HIS A 197 12.67 -30.57 9.12
C HIS A 197 11.62 -29.44 9.07
N SER A 198 12.00 -28.26 8.61
CA SER A 198 11.16 -27.05 8.70
C SER A 198 9.80 -27.21 8.01
N ALA A 199 9.69 -28.00 6.93
CA ALA A 199 8.41 -28.26 6.28
C ALA A 199 7.50 -29.23 7.08
N VAL A 200 8.10 -30.16 7.84
CA VAL A 200 7.37 -31.04 8.77
C VAL A 200 6.83 -30.23 9.95
N VAL A 201 7.67 -29.36 10.53
CA VAL A 201 7.26 -28.42 11.60
C VAL A 201 6.16 -27.47 11.10
N ALA A 202 6.31 -26.90 9.90
CA ALA A 202 5.32 -26.05 9.27
C ALA A 202 3.95 -26.74 9.13
N GLN A 203 3.93 -28.02 8.70
CA GLN A 203 2.69 -28.79 8.61
C GLN A 203 2.05 -29.06 9.97
N HIS A 204 2.85 -29.31 11.01
CA HIS A 204 2.35 -29.53 12.36
C HIS A 204 1.68 -28.26 12.91
N VAL A 205 2.36 -27.10 12.82
CA VAL A 205 1.82 -25.78 13.23
C VAL A 205 0.50 -25.48 12.51
N ILE A 206 0.42 -25.74 11.21
CA ILE A 206 -0.81 -25.56 10.42
C ILE A 206 -1.95 -26.46 10.91
N ASN A 207 -1.68 -27.75 11.14
CA ASN A 207 -2.71 -28.69 11.56
C ASN A 207 -3.23 -28.36 12.97
N ASP A 208 -2.32 -28.07 13.90
CA ASP A 208 -2.64 -27.74 15.29
C ASP A 208 -3.45 -26.43 15.37
N MET A 209 -3.07 -25.42 14.57
CA MET A 209 -3.79 -24.15 14.48
C MET A 209 -5.20 -24.31 13.90
N ILE A 210 -5.36 -25.15 12.86
CA ILE A 210 -6.67 -25.48 12.28
C ILE A 210 -7.53 -26.21 13.32
N GLU A 211 -6.95 -27.15 14.07
CA GLU A 211 -7.71 -27.94 15.03
C GLU A 211 -8.13 -27.15 16.26
N ARG A 212 -7.22 -26.34 16.82
CA ARG A 212 -7.49 -25.46 17.97
C ARG A 212 -8.23 -24.17 17.58
N ASN A 213 -8.39 -23.91 16.28
CA ASN A 213 -8.95 -22.68 15.68
C ASN A 213 -8.25 -21.36 16.11
N ILE A 214 -7.00 -21.44 16.58
CA ILE A 214 -6.24 -20.30 17.12
C ILE A 214 -4.78 -20.38 16.72
N GLY A 215 -4.20 -19.26 16.31
CA GLY A 215 -2.75 -19.13 16.08
C GLY A 215 -2.10 -18.41 17.26
N ASP A 216 -1.27 -19.13 18.02
CA ASP A 216 -0.61 -18.70 19.25
C ASP A 216 0.92 -18.94 19.25
N PHE A 217 1.51 -19.03 18.05
CA PHE A 217 2.95 -19.26 17.83
C PHE A 217 3.70 -17.98 17.41
N GLY A 218 5.02 -17.94 17.65
CA GLY A 218 5.90 -16.85 17.22
C GLY A 218 5.37 -15.46 17.56
N VAL A 219 5.25 -14.60 16.55
CA VAL A 219 4.75 -13.21 16.70
C VAL A 219 3.32 -13.11 17.26
N TYR A 220 2.53 -14.19 17.22
CA TYR A 220 1.17 -14.25 17.75
C TYR A 220 1.10 -14.70 19.22
N ARG A 221 2.21 -15.17 19.81
CA ARG A 221 2.24 -15.76 21.17
C ARG A 221 1.68 -14.85 22.27
N HIS A 222 1.91 -13.54 22.16
CA HIS A 222 1.45 -12.54 23.12
C HIS A 222 0.08 -11.94 22.79
N ALA A 223 -0.42 -12.15 21.58
CA ALA A 223 -1.72 -11.67 21.12
C ALA A 223 -2.35 -12.69 20.14
N PRO A 224 -2.81 -13.86 20.63
CA PRO A 224 -3.32 -14.93 19.77
C PRO A 224 -4.44 -14.44 18.85
N GLN A 225 -4.44 -14.94 17.61
CA GLN A 225 -5.40 -14.52 16.57
C GLN A 225 -6.23 -15.72 16.09
N PRO A 226 -7.46 -15.50 15.56
CA PRO A 226 -8.25 -16.57 14.95
C PRO A 226 -7.48 -17.26 13.81
N CYS A 227 -7.57 -18.59 13.73
CA CYS A 227 -6.89 -19.40 12.70
C CYS A 227 -7.10 -18.82 11.28
N ARG A 228 -8.35 -18.44 10.96
CA ARG A 228 -8.76 -17.72 9.75
C ARG A 228 -7.81 -16.60 9.33
N ASP A 229 -7.47 -15.71 10.26
CA ASP A 229 -6.75 -14.47 9.95
C ASP A 229 -5.24 -14.74 9.85
N VAL A 230 -4.72 -15.66 10.65
CA VAL A 230 -3.32 -16.13 10.57
C VAL A 230 -3.06 -16.89 9.26
N LEU A 231 -3.99 -17.72 8.80
CA LEU A 231 -3.93 -18.30 7.45
C LEU A 231 -4.00 -17.23 6.34
N GLY A 232 -4.70 -16.12 6.59
CA GLY A 232 -4.69 -14.92 5.73
C GLY A 232 -3.32 -14.25 5.63
N ASP A 233 -2.65 -14.10 6.77
CA ASP A 233 -1.29 -13.55 6.87
C ASP A 233 -0.26 -14.47 6.18
N ILE A 234 -0.28 -15.78 6.49
CA ILE A 234 0.56 -16.80 5.87
C ILE A 234 0.40 -16.76 4.35
N ARG A 235 -0.83 -16.68 3.83
CA ARG A 235 -1.09 -16.50 2.39
C ARG A 235 -0.46 -15.22 1.85
N SER A 236 -0.62 -14.09 2.54
CA SER A 236 -0.17 -12.79 2.00
C SER A 236 1.35 -12.74 1.86
N ILE A 237 2.08 -13.40 2.77
CA ILE A 237 3.54 -13.61 2.68
C ILE A 237 3.88 -14.68 1.63
N ALA A 238 3.21 -15.84 1.63
CA ALA A 238 3.44 -16.90 0.64
C ALA A 238 3.26 -16.41 -0.81
N ARG A 239 2.29 -15.52 -1.07
CA ARG A 239 2.11 -14.87 -2.37
C ARG A 239 3.32 -14.03 -2.79
N ARG A 240 4.00 -13.36 -1.85
CA ARG A 240 5.23 -12.58 -2.11
C ARG A 240 6.37 -13.51 -2.49
N LEU A 241 6.59 -14.53 -1.67
CA LEU A 241 7.61 -15.55 -1.88
C LEU A 241 7.46 -16.27 -3.22
N LEU A 242 6.23 -16.59 -3.64
CA LEU A 242 5.93 -17.30 -4.89
C LEU A 242 5.82 -16.38 -6.14
N THR A 243 6.41 -15.18 -6.08
CA THR A 243 6.44 -14.23 -7.21
C THR A 243 7.50 -14.62 -8.25
N GLU A 244 7.32 -14.19 -9.51
CA GLU A 244 8.36 -14.26 -10.56
C GLU A 244 9.01 -12.89 -10.78
N PRO A 245 10.35 -12.80 -10.92
CA PRO A 245 11.32 -13.88 -10.70
C PRO A 245 11.42 -14.27 -9.21
N GLU A 246 11.85 -15.51 -8.96
CA GLU A 246 11.98 -16.08 -7.61
C GLU A 246 12.87 -15.20 -6.70
N PRO A 247 12.38 -14.76 -5.52
CA PRO A 247 13.18 -14.04 -4.53
C PRO A 247 14.35 -14.88 -4.03
N ARG A 248 15.55 -14.31 -3.88
CA ARG A 248 16.75 -15.03 -3.42
C ARG A 248 16.66 -15.37 -1.94
N VAL A 249 15.97 -14.54 -1.15
CA VAL A 249 15.69 -14.79 0.27
C VAL A 249 15.03 -16.15 0.54
N LEU A 250 14.35 -16.76 -0.45
CA LEU A 250 13.81 -18.13 -0.34
C LEU A 250 14.88 -19.16 0.00
N GLU A 251 16.10 -19.05 -0.55
CA GLU A 251 17.19 -20.01 -0.33
C GLU A 251 17.68 -20.04 1.12
N ARG A 252 17.37 -18.98 1.89
CA ARG A 252 17.60 -18.92 3.34
C ARG A 252 16.37 -19.32 4.17
N LEU A 253 15.17 -19.02 3.68
CA LEU A 253 13.91 -19.24 4.43
C LEU A 253 13.35 -20.66 4.30
N VAL A 254 13.73 -21.41 3.27
CA VAL A 254 13.14 -22.73 2.94
C VAL A 254 14.24 -23.77 2.68
N PRO A 255 14.12 -25.01 3.21
CA PRO A 255 15.04 -26.10 2.90
C PRO A 255 15.23 -26.38 1.41
N SER A 256 16.46 -26.72 1.02
CA SER A 256 16.88 -26.87 -0.38
C SER A 256 16.23 -28.05 -1.12
N ASP A 257 15.85 -29.10 -0.41
CA ASP A 257 15.09 -30.24 -0.95
C ASP A 257 13.67 -29.83 -1.39
N VAL A 258 12.98 -29.05 -0.55
CA VAL A 258 11.65 -28.51 -0.85
C VAL A 258 11.70 -27.48 -1.99
N LEU A 259 12.71 -26.62 -2.01
CA LEU A 259 12.96 -25.70 -3.13
C LEU A 259 13.28 -26.43 -4.44
N THR A 260 14.05 -27.52 -4.38
CA THR A 260 14.37 -28.34 -5.56
C THR A 260 13.10 -28.98 -6.13
N ALA A 261 12.29 -29.64 -5.31
CA ALA A 261 11.01 -30.22 -5.73
C ALA A 261 10.05 -29.16 -6.32
N HIS A 262 10.03 -27.95 -5.77
CA HIS A 262 9.26 -26.83 -6.32
C HIS A 262 9.79 -26.41 -7.70
N ARG A 263 11.10 -26.21 -7.85
CA ARG A 263 11.75 -25.83 -9.11
C ARG A 263 11.51 -26.88 -10.21
N GLU A 264 11.58 -28.16 -9.89
CA GLU A 264 11.25 -29.28 -10.81
C GLU A 264 9.80 -29.20 -11.33
N VAL A 265 8.82 -29.06 -10.42
CA VAL A 265 7.40 -28.94 -10.79
C VAL A 265 7.14 -27.71 -11.67
N ARG A 266 7.89 -26.61 -11.47
CA ARG A 266 7.79 -25.41 -12.31
C ARG A 266 8.38 -25.61 -13.70
N CYS A 267 9.54 -26.26 -13.81
CA CYS A 267 10.15 -26.61 -15.08
C CYS A 267 9.19 -27.46 -15.93
N TRP A 268 8.57 -28.48 -15.31
CA TRP A 268 7.58 -29.33 -15.97
C TRP A 268 6.37 -28.54 -16.51
N LYS A 269 5.84 -27.58 -15.73
CA LYS A 269 4.72 -26.72 -16.15
C LYS A 269 5.06 -25.77 -17.31
N ARG A 270 6.31 -25.31 -17.44
CA ARG A 270 6.73 -24.44 -18.56
C ARG A 270 6.76 -25.20 -19.90
N GLY A 271 6.97 -26.52 -19.88
CA GLY A 271 7.14 -27.34 -21.10
C GLY A 271 5.86 -27.85 -21.79
N ARG A 272 4.67 -27.77 -21.18
CA ARG A 272 3.42 -28.35 -21.72
C ARG A 272 2.28 -27.34 -21.99
N GLY A 273 2.64 -26.07 -22.25
CA GLY A 273 1.65 -25.01 -22.46
C GLY A 273 0.97 -24.54 -21.17
N ARG A 274 0.31 -23.37 -21.22
CA ARG A 274 -0.25 -22.73 -20.02
C ARG A 274 -1.38 -23.55 -19.38
N ALA A 275 -1.09 -24.17 -18.24
CA ALA A 275 -2.13 -24.49 -17.27
C ALA A 275 -2.77 -23.17 -16.75
N PRO A 276 -4.12 -23.03 -16.70
CA PRO A 276 -4.77 -21.78 -16.31
C PRO A 276 -4.39 -21.24 -14.92
N ALA A 277 -3.96 -22.13 -14.01
CA ALA A 277 -3.49 -21.76 -12.67
C ALA A 277 -2.25 -20.84 -12.65
N ALA A 278 -1.50 -20.74 -13.74
CA ALA A 278 -0.32 -19.87 -13.82
C ALA A 278 -0.64 -18.36 -13.85
N GLN A 279 -1.90 -17.96 -14.04
CA GLN A 279 -2.30 -16.55 -14.18
C GLN A 279 -2.77 -15.89 -12.87
N TYR A 280 -2.98 -16.64 -11.78
CA TYR A 280 -3.55 -16.14 -10.51
C TYR A 280 -2.74 -16.53 -9.26
N LEU A 281 -1.42 -16.43 -9.34
CA LEU A 281 -0.50 -16.68 -8.21
C LEU A 281 -0.96 -15.92 -6.95
N GLY A 282 -1.33 -16.68 -5.91
CA GLY A 282 -1.70 -16.17 -4.59
C GLY A 282 -3.13 -15.65 -4.40
N ARG A 283 -4.07 -15.89 -5.34
CA ARG A 283 -5.52 -15.81 -5.03
C ARG A 283 -6.13 -17.17 -4.64
N CYS A 284 -5.61 -18.25 -5.21
CA CYS A 284 -6.03 -19.64 -4.91
C CYS A 284 -4.91 -20.40 -4.20
N ALA A 285 -5.23 -21.57 -3.64
CA ALA A 285 -4.23 -22.51 -3.16
C ALA A 285 -3.22 -22.91 -4.27
N PRO A 286 -1.94 -23.13 -3.95
CA PRO A 286 -1.01 -23.76 -4.89
C PRO A 286 -1.51 -25.14 -5.33
N ALA A 287 -1.46 -25.40 -6.64
CA ALA A 287 -2.03 -26.63 -7.24
C ALA A 287 -1.26 -27.92 -6.89
N ASP A 288 -0.04 -27.80 -6.38
CA ASP A 288 0.88 -28.90 -6.07
C ASP A 288 1.43 -28.76 -4.64
N ALA A 289 1.84 -29.89 -4.06
CA ALA A 289 2.31 -29.91 -2.67
C ALA A 289 3.64 -29.17 -2.50
N ALA A 290 4.57 -29.26 -3.46
CA ALA A 290 5.88 -28.62 -3.39
C ALA A 290 5.77 -27.09 -3.29
N THR A 291 4.93 -26.47 -4.13
CA THR A 291 4.71 -25.02 -4.11
C THR A 291 3.98 -24.57 -2.85
N ALA A 292 3.05 -25.38 -2.32
CA ALA A 292 2.44 -25.11 -1.01
C ALA A 292 3.48 -25.20 0.12
N ALA A 293 4.36 -26.20 0.10
CA ALA A 293 5.43 -26.37 1.07
C ALA A 293 6.40 -25.18 1.07
N VAL A 294 6.86 -24.71 -0.09
CA VAL A 294 7.69 -23.49 -0.19
C VAL A 294 6.98 -22.27 0.37
N GLY A 295 5.74 -22.03 -0.06
CA GLY A 295 4.96 -20.87 0.35
C GLY A 295 4.67 -20.83 1.85
N VAL A 296 4.19 -21.93 2.44
CA VAL A 296 3.88 -22.01 3.88
C VAL A 296 5.17 -22.02 4.72
N THR A 297 6.17 -22.84 4.36
CA THR A 297 7.41 -22.94 5.15
C THR A 297 8.12 -21.60 5.18
N GLY A 298 8.29 -20.93 4.04
CA GLY A 298 8.95 -19.62 4.00
C GLY A 298 8.16 -18.51 4.71
N ALA A 299 6.82 -18.58 4.70
CA ALA A 299 5.99 -17.64 5.46
C ALA A 299 6.07 -17.89 6.98
N LEU A 300 6.06 -19.15 7.41
CA LEU A 300 6.24 -19.50 8.81
C LEU A 300 7.67 -19.23 9.31
N SER A 301 8.72 -19.36 8.47
CA SER A 301 10.07 -18.91 8.82
C SER A 301 10.16 -17.41 9.17
N ILE A 302 9.19 -16.59 8.74
CA ILE A 302 9.07 -15.17 9.12
C ILE A 302 8.17 -15.02 10.35
N LEU A 303 7.00 -15.66 10.37
CA LEU A 303 6.00 -15.50 11.43
C LEU A 303 6.32 -16.26 12.73
N ALA A 304 7.18 -17.28 12.68
CA ALA A 304 7.62 -18.06 13.83
C ALA A 304 8.77 -17.39 14.61
N ALA A 305 9.23 -16.21 14.20
CA ALA A 305 10.16 -15.41 14.99
C ALA A 305 9.57 -15.07 16.37
N ASP A 306 10.42 -15.01 17.40
CA ASP A 306 10.00 -14.79 18.78
C ASP A 306 9.40 -13.39 19.02
N ASP A 307 9.74 -12.41 18.18
CA ASP A 307 9.35 -11.01 18.31
C ASP A 307 9.03 -10.35 16.95
N ILE A 308 8.36 -9.20 17.02
CA ILE A 308 7.91 -8.41 15.86
C ILE A 308 9.09 -7.81 15.07
N GLU A 309 10.18 -7.41 15.73
CA GLU A 309 11.33 -6.76 15.10
C GLU A 309 12.15 -7.77 14.26
N SER A 310 12.41 -8.96 14.79
CA SER A 310 13.00 -10.10 14.08
C SER A 310 12.18 -10.48 12.83
N ALA A 311 10.85 -10.54 12.96
CA ALA A 311 9.95 -10.76 11.81
C ALA A 311 10.00 -9.59 10.80
N CYS A 312 10.14 -8.34 11.27
CA CYS A 312 10.28 -7.17 10.40
C CYS A 312 11.56 -7.23 9.55
N VAL A 313 12.69 -7.66 10.13
CA VAL A 313 13.97 -7.78 9.39
C VAL A 313 13.85 -8.78 8.25
N LEU A 314 13.31 -9.98 8.52
CA LEU A 314 13.12 -11.02 7.51
C LEU A 314 12.10 -10.60 6.43
N LEU A 315 11.02 -9.92 6.81
CA LEU A 315 10.03 -9.43 5.85
C LEU A 315 10.56 -8.28 4.99
N ARG A 316 11.40 -7.40 5.56
CA ARG A 316 11.99 -6.25 4.88
C ARG A 316 12.87 -6.69 3.71
N GLU A 317 13.74 -7.68 3.91
CA GLU A 317 14.62 -8.19 2.86
C GLU A 317 13.83 -8.73 1.65
N LEU A 318 12.75 -9.49 1.91
CA LEU A 318 11.82 -9.93 0.87
C LEU A 318 11.17 -8.74 0.14
N LEU A 319 10.75 -7.70 0.86
CA LEU A 319 10.15 -6.51 0.24
C LEU A 319 11.16 -5.70 -0.58
N ASP A 320 12.42 -5.62 -0.15
CA ASP A 320 13.48 -4.88 -0.84
C ASP A 320 13.93 -5.58 -2.13
N GLU A 321 14.05 -6.91 -2.13
CA GLU A 321 14.27 -7.67 -3.37
C GLU A 321 13.12 -7.45 -4.37
N LEU A 322 11.87 -7.57 -3.92
CA LEU A 322 10.70 -7.40 -4.78
C LEU A 322 10.51 -5.94 -5.27
N ARG A 323 11.01 -4.95 -4.51
CA ARG A 323 11.13 -3.54 -4.94
C ARG A 323 12.19 -3.39 -6.02
N ALA A 324 13.37 -3.98 -5.84
CA ALA A 324 14.46 -3.95 -6.82
C ALA A 324 14.06 -4.61 -8.16
N GLN A 325 13.22 -5.64 -8.11
CA GLN A 325 12.60 -6.27 -9.28
C GLN A 325 11.45 -5.44 -9.92
N GLY A 326 11.07 -4.29 -9.34
CA GLY A 326 9.96 -3.45 -9.81
C GLY A 326 8.57 -4.06 -9.63
N ARG A 327 8.42 -5.09 -8.77
CA ARG A 327 7.16 -5.84 -8.59
C ARG A 327 6.28 -5.28 -7.47
N VAL A 328 6.89 -4.57 -6.52
CA VAL A 328 6.21 -4.05 -5.33
C VAL A 328 5.96 -2.55 -5.40
N SER A 329 4.68 -2.18 -5.56
CA SER A 329 4.18 -0.88 -5.15
C SER A 329 3.81 -0.91 -3.66
N LEU A 330 3.96 0.22 -2.96
CA LEU A 330 3.48 0.38 -1.59
C LEU A 330 1.99 0.07 -1.44
N ASP A 331 1.20 0.36 -2.47
CA ASP A 331 -0.24 0.12 -2.47
C ASP A 331 -0.59 -1.36 -2.74
N TRP A 332 0.39 -2.18 -3.14
CA TRP A 332 0.27 -3.64 -3.21
C TRP A 332 0.63 -4.32 -1.87
N VAL A 333 1.63 -3.81 -1.15
CA VAL A 333 1.94 -4.30 0.22
C VAL A 333 0.82 -3.92 1.18
N LEU A 334 0.43 -2.64 1.19
CA LEU A 334 -0.61 -2.08 2.05
C LEU A 334 -2.03 -2.25 1.48
N ALA A 335 -2.20 -3.04 0.41
CA ALA A 335 -3.50 -3.36 -0.14
C ALA A 335 -4.42 -3.92 0.96
N ARG A 336 -5.68 -3.45 0.99
CA ARG A 336 -6.72 -3.96 1.89
C ARG A 336 -7.12 -5.38 1.49
N GLU A 337 -6.28 -6.36 1.80
CA GLU A 337 -6.71 -7.75 1.91
C GLU A 337 -7.63 -7.87 3.14
N PRO A 338 -8.78 -8.56 3.04
CA PRO A 338 -9.77 -8.62 4.12
C PRO A 338 -9.34 -9.48 5.31
N LEU A 339 -8.31 -10.33 5.14
CA LEU A 339 -7.79 -11.26 6.14
C LEU A 339 -6.32 -10.92 6.44
N LYS A 340 -6.09 -9.79 7.12
CA LYS A 340 -4.77 -9.42 7.64
C LYS A 340 -4.90 -9.06 9.11
N THR A 341 -4.15 -9.73 9.99
CA THR A 341 -4.22 -9.44 11.44
C THR A 341 -3.64 -8.05 11.76
N PRO A 342 -3.92 -7.48 12.94
CA PRO A 342 -3.19 -6.31 13.44
C PRO A 342 -1.67 -6.54 13.53
N VAL A 343 -1.25 -7.79 13.81
CA VAL A 343 0.17 -8.19 13.97
C VAL A 343 0.90 -8.17 12.63
N LEU A 344 0.37 -8.79 11.56
CA LEU A 344 1.02 -8.64 10.25
C LEU A 344 0.99 -7.18 9.77
N LYS A 345 -0.07 -6.42 10.09
CA LYS A 345 -0.14 -4.99 9.74
C LYS A 345 0.90 -4.14 10.48
N SER A 346 1.34 -4.50 11.69
CA SER A 346 2.46 -3.80 12.34
C SER A 346 3.79 -4.24 11.75
N ILE A 347 4.02 -5.55 11.55
CA ILE A 347 5.24 -6.07 10.92
C ILE A 347 5.45 -5.48 9.52
N GLU A 348 4.41 -5.48 8.68
CA GLU A 348 4.46 -4.83 7.35
C GLU A 348 4.77 -3.35 7.45
N ARG A 349 4.19 -2.64 8.42
CA ARG A 349 4.40 -1.20 8.56
C ARG A 349 5.83 -0.89 8.96
N SER A 350 6.37 -1.56 9.98
CA SER A 350 7.74 -1.32 10.47
C SER A 350 8.83 -1.90 9.56
N ALA A 351 8.51 -2.90 8.73
CA ALA A 351 9.34 -3.29 7.60
C ALA A 351 9.41 -2.19 6.53
N LEU A 352 8.30 -1.51 6.24
CA LEU A 352 8.22 -0.42 5.25
C LEU A 352 8.78 0.91 5.77
N GLU A 353 8.55 1.28 7.04
CA GLU A 353 8.95 2.55 7.65
C GLU A 353 10.46 2.80 7.53
N GLN A 354 11.29 1.78 7.68
CA GLN A 354 12.75 1.90 7.56
C GLN A 354 13.27 1.93 6.11
N GLY A 355 12.41 1.78 5.09
CA GLY A 355 12.81 1.69 3.68
C GLY A 355 12.00 2.54 2.69
N VAL A 356 11.02 3.32 3.16
CA VAL A 356 10.24 4.24 2.31
C VAL A 356 10.78 5.64 2.44
N GLY A 357 11.33 6.19 1.36
CA GLY A 357 11.69 7.60 1.28
C GLY A 357 10.46 8.51 1.38
N ALA A 358 10.06 8.83 2.61
CA ALA A 358 9.57 10.09 3.17
C ALA A 358 8.46 10.91 2.47
N LEU A 359 7.98 10.51 1.29
CA LEU A 359 6.80 11.07 0.63
C LEU A 359 5.48 10.43 1.12
N ARG A 360 5.55 9.36 1.93
CA ARG A 360 4.38 8.55 2.33
C ARG A 360 4.49 8.01 3.76
N GLU A 361 4.59 8.94 4.71
CA GLU A 361 4.54 8.68 6.17
C GLU A 361 3.15 8.76 6.88
N ARG A 362 1.98 8.40 6.32
CA ARG A 362 1.47 8.75 4.98
C ARG A 362 1.04 10.23 4.88
N SER A 363 0.95 10.91 6.02
CA SER A 363 0.33 12.23 6.20
C SER A 363 0.99 12.98 7.39
N TYR A 364 2.28 12.72 7.60
CA TYR A 364 3.16 13.36 8.60
C TYR A 364 2.74 13.25 10.09
N ARG A 365 2.15 12.14 10.56
CA ARG A 365 1.90 11.91 12.01
C ARG A 365 2.41 10.56 12.54
N ILE A 366 3.53 10.05 12.02
CA ILE A 366 4.30 8.99 12.70
C ILE A 366 5.21 9.66 13.74
N ALA A 367 5.06 9.26 15.00
CA ALA A 367 5.59 9.96 16.15
C ALA A 367 7.05 9.59 16.49
N THR A 368 7.85 10.61 16.79
CA THR A 368 9.03 10.51 17.65
C THR A 368 8.64 10.93 19.06
N GLY A 369 8.57 9.99 20.01
CA GLY A 369 8.21 10.26 21.41
C GLY A 369 6.91 9.58 21.88
N PRO A 370 6.74 9.40 23.20
CA PRO A 370 5.75 8.48 23.75
C PRO A 370 4.31 9.00 23.66
N THR A 371 3.42 8.13 23.15
CA THR A 371 1.98 8.11 23.41
C THR A 371 1.26 9.47 23.53
N GLN A 372 0.92 10.05 22.37
CA GLN A 372 -0.41 10.67 22.25
C GLN A 372 -1.30 9.76 21.41
N ILE A 373 -2.38 9.29 22.04
CA ILE A 373 -3.49 8.59 21.38
C ILE A 373 -4.03 9.52 20.29
N PRO A 374 -4.34 9.02 19.07
CA PRO A 374 -4.89 9.88 18.03
C PRO A 374 -6.20 10.50 18.53
N SER A 375 -6.17 11.81 18.79
CA SER A 375 -7.38 12.56 19.09
C SER A 375 -8.32 12.44 17.89
N THR A 376 -9.44 11.76 18.09
CA THR A 376 -10.52 11.65 17.10
C THR A 376 -11.30 12.96 16.99
N HIS A 377 -10.60 14.10 17.04
CA HIS A 377 -11.09 15.31 16.41
C HIS A 377 -11.07 15.08 14.90
N ARG A 378 -12.23 14.61 14.41
CA ARG A 378 -12.82 15.23 13.23
C ARG A 378 -12.95 16.72 13.54
N ALA A 379 -11.87 17.47 13.31
CA ALA A 379 -12.00 18.90 13.12
C ALA A 379 -13.03 19.09 12.00
N THR A 380 -14.06 19.86 12.29
CA THR A 380 -15.13 20.25 11.37
C THR A 380 -14.54 20.69 10.03
N GLU A 381 -15.26 20.51 8.92
CA GLU A 381 -14.82 20.79 7.54
C GLU A 381 -14.50 22.29 7.29
N VAL A 382 -13.42 22.78 7.89
CA VAL A 382 -12.72 24.00 7.49
C VAL A 382 -11.86 23.59 6.31
N ASP A 383 -12.29 23.96 5.10
CA ASP A 383 -11.63 23.56 3.87
C ASP A 383 -10.26 24.25 3.72
N LEU A 384 -9.21 23.68 4.32
CA LEU A 384 -7.86 24.28 4.45
C LEU A 384 -7.27 24.83 3.14
N PHE A 385 -7.81 24.46 1.97
CA PHE A 385 -7.52 25.14 0.70
C PHE A 385 -7.72 26.67 0.75
N HIS A 386 -8.69 27.21 1.51
CA HIS A 386 -8.84 28.67 1.64
C HIS A 386 -7.76 29.31 2.53
N CYS A 387 -7.14 28.53 3.42
CA CYS A 387 -6.13 29.03 4.36
C CYS A 387 -4.69 29.01 3.79
N VAL A 388 -4.46 28.36 2.64
CA VAL A 388 -3.10 28.15 2.09
C VAL A 388 -2.96 28.75 0.68
N PRO A 389 -1.98 29.64 0.42
CA PRO A 389 -1.75 30.20 -0.91
C PRO A 389 -1.15 29.15 -1.87
N THR A 390 -1.37 29.31 -3.18
CA THR A 390 -0.74 28.48 -4.23
C THR A 390 0.78 28.47 -4.12
N LEU A 391 1.38 29.62 -3.81
CA LEU A 391 2.80 29.76 -3.52
C LEU A 391 2.98 30.03 -2.02
N LEU A 392 3.45 29.03 -1.25
CA LEU A 392 3.65 29.14 0.20
C LEU A 392 4.36 30.44 0.59
N TRP A 393 3.98 31.01 1.73
CA TRP A 393 4.58 32.21 2.31
C TRP A 393 6.10 32.22 2.18
N GLN A 394 6.64 33.31 1.62
CA GLN A 394 8.05 33.36 1.22
C GLN A 394 8.99 33.22 2.43
N ALA A 395 8.60 33.74 3.60
CA ALA A 395 9.28 33.54 4.88
C ALA A 395 9.51 32.05 5.19
N CYS A 396 8.43 31.29 5.34
CA CYS A 396 8.46 29.87 5.68
C CYS A 396 9.17 29.05 4.59
N SER A 397 8.96 29.38 3.32
CA SER A 397 9.61 28.69 2.19
C SER A 397 11.12 28.93 2.14
N LEU A 398 11.61 30.10 2.56
CA LEU A 398 13.05 30.37 2.64
C LEU A 398 13.72 29.66 3.82
N LEU A 399 13.00 29.49 4.94
CA LEU A 399 13.48 28.71 6.10
C LEU A 399 13.54 27.20 5.80
N ILE A 400 12.46 26.66 5.24
CA ILE A 400 12.27 25.21 5.06
C ILE A 400 13.03 24.67 3.83
N ALA A 401 13.17 25.45 2.76
CA ALA A 401 13.78 24.97 1.52
C ALA A 401 15.32 25.06 1.54
N PRO A 402 16.05 23.98 1.19
CA PRO A 402 17.48 24.06 0.94
C PRO A 402 17.77 24.92 -0.30
N PRO A 403 18.87 25.70 -0.33
CA PRO A 403 19.12 26.74 -1.34
C PRO A 403 19.27 26.22 -2.77
N GLN A 404 19.53 24.93 -2.96
CA GLN A 404 19.60 24.26 -4.27
C GLN A 404 18.21 24.12 -4.94
N LEU A 405 17.11 24.20 -4.18
CA LEU A 405 15.76 24.13 -4.74
C LEU A 405 15.23 25.51 -5.10
N THR A 406 14.94 25.71 -6.38
CA THR A 406 14.40 26.99 -6.88
C THR A 406 13.04 27.30 -6.24
N GLN A 407 12.87 28.54 -5.76
CA GLN A 407 11.65 28.98 -5.07
C GLN A 407 10.37 28.84 -5.92
N LYS A 408 10.48 28.91 -7.26
CA LYS A 408 9.37 28.65 -8.22
C LYS A 408 8.80 27.22 -8.09
N VAL A 409 9.60 26.25 -7.70
CA VAL A 409 9.19 24.85 -7.53
C VAL A 409 8.87 24.55 -6.07
N VAL A 410 9.69 25.02 -5.12
CA VAL A 410 9.54 24.62 -3.73
C VAL A 410 8.31 25.24 -3.07
N ARG A 411 7.97 26.53 -3.33
CA ARG A 411 6.79 27.20 -2.75
C ARG A 411 5.47 26.43 -3.01
N PRO A 412 5.08 26.10 -4.26
CA PRO A 412 3.86 25.34 -4.50
C PRO A 412 3.95 23.86 -4.09
N THR A 413 5.17 23.31 -4.00
CA THR A 413 5.38 21.96 -3.43
C THR A 413 5.06 21.96 -1.94
N LEU A 414 5.54 22.96 -1.19
CA LEU A 414 5.31 23.07 0.26
C LEU A 414 3.84 23.44 0.60
N SER A 415 3.16 24.27 -0.19
CA SER A 415 1.71 24.49 -0.03
C SER A 415 0.92 23.18 -0.14
N ALA A 416 1.22 22.36 -1.15
CA ALA A 416 0.61 21.04 -1.28
C ALA A 416 1.04 20.08 -0.16
N ALA A 417 2.22 20.27 0.45
CA ALA A 417 2.70 19.46 1.58
C ALA A 417 1.84 19.63 2.83
N ILE A 418 1.55 20.89 3.18
CA ILE A 418 0.74 21.26 4.35
C ILE A 418 -0.64 20.63 4.24
N LEU A 419 -1.24 20.64 3.04
CA LEU A 419 -2.56 20.07 2.78
C LEU A 419 -2.58 18.53 2.71
N LEU A 420 -1.41 17.89 2.61
CA LEU A 420 -1.24 16.43 2.72
C LEU A 420 -0.95 15.96 4.16
N VAL A 421 -0.73 16.86 5.12
CA VAL A 421 -0.75 16.49 6.54
C VAL A 421 -2.16 16.02 6.90
N GLY A 422 -2.27 14.92 7.64
CA GLY A 422 -3.54 14.23 7.94
C GLY A 422 -4.25 13.51 6.77
N SER A 423 -4.12 13.98 5.52
CA SER A 423 -4.88 13.46 4.36
C SER A 423 -4.32 12.16 3.74
N LYS A 424 -5.21 11.37 3.14
CA LYS A 424 -4.91 10.15 2.35
C LYS A 424 -4.88 10.40 0.84
N ASP A 425 -5.14 11.63 0.40
CA ASP A 425 -5.32 11.97 -1.01
C ASP A 425 -4.01 11.86 -1.81
N PRO A 426 -4.08 11.61 -3.13
CA PRO A 426 -2.91 11.70 -4.00
C PRO A 426 -2.42 13.14 -4.09
N LEU A 427 -1.11 13.33 -4.32
CA LEU A 427 -0.50 14.66 -4.46
C LEU A 427 -1.10 15.48 -5.62
N SER A 428 -1.72 14.85 -6.61
CA SER A 428 -2.46 15.56 -7.66
C SER A 428 -3.63 16.39 -7.11
N TYR A 429 -4.36 15.89 -6.12
CA TYR A 429 -5.55 16.52 -5.57
C TYR A 429 -5.30 17.94 -4.98
N PRO A 430 -4.36 18.14 -4.04
CA PRO A 430 -4.06 19.49 -3.54
C PRO A 430 -3.37 20.37 -4.59
N LEU A 431 -2.64 19.80 -5.57
CA LEU A 431 -2.05 20.59 -6.66
C LEU A 431 -3.14 21.15 -7.58
N GLU A 432 -4.14 20.33 -7.94
CA GLU A 432 -5.32 20.75 -8.71
C GLU A 432 -6.12 21.79 -7.93
N LYS A 433 -6.46 21.50 -6.66
CA LYS A 433 -7.22 22.40 -5.77
C LYS A 433 -6.54 23.74 -5.50
N LEU A 434 -5.20 23.80 -5.48
CA LEU A 434 -4.44 25.04 -5.35
C LEU A 434 -4.23 25.80 -6.68
N HIS A 435 -4.71 25.29 -7.82
CA HIS A 435 -4.39 25.82 -9.16
C HIS A 435 -2.86 25.90 -9.39
N SER A 436 -2.14 24.84 -8.96
CA SER A 436 -0.68 24.83 -8.90
C SER A 436 0.00 24.83 -10.28
N PRO A 437 1.12 25.56 -10.47
CA PRO A 437 1.90 25.54 -11.71
C PRO A 437 2.68 24.24 -11.94
N LEU A 438 2.63 23.28 -11.01
CA LEU A 438 3.44 22.07 -11.05
C LEU A 438 2.63 20.86 -11.46
N THR A 439 3.17 20.10 -12.43
CA THR A 439 2.75 18.72 -12.64
C THR A 439 3.15 17.85 -11.45
N GLU A 440 2.34 16.84 -11.13
CA GLU A 440 2.58 15.95 -9.99
C GLU A 440 3.99 15.34 -10.01
N ALA A 441 4.50 14.97 -11.19
CA ALA A 441 5.85 14.44 -11.36
C ALA A 441 6.97 15.42 -10.94
N ARG A 442 6.77 16.74 -11.14
CA ARG A 442 7.75 17.77 -10.72
C ARG A 442 7.67 18.04 -9.23
N ALA A 443 6.46 18.15 -8.67
CA ALA A 443 6.25 18.28 -7.23
C ALA A 443 6.81 17.05 -6.48
N ARG A 444 6.50 15.83 -6.93
CA ARG A 444 7.04 14.57 -6.38
C ARG A 444 8.56 14.50 -6.46
N ARG A 445 9.20 15.04 -7.51
CA ARG A 445 10.67 15.14 -7.59
C ARG A 445 11.25 16.15 -6.59
N ALA A 446 10.60 17.29 -6.38
CA ALA A 446 11.02 18.30 -5.41
C ALA A 446 10.88 17.80 -3.96
N PHE A 447 9.74 17.20 -3.62
CA PHE A 447 9.58 16.45 -2.37
C PHE A 447 10.64 15.37 -2.22
N GLY A 448 10.84 14.55 -3.26
CA GLY A 448 11.88 13.53 -3.29
C GLY A 448 13.30 14.07 -3.12
N TYR A 449 13.53 15.39 -3.18
CA TYR A 449 14.81 16.03 -2.85
C TYR A 449 14.85 16.49 -1.39
N LEU A 450 13.79 17.17 -0.91
CA LEU A 450 13.61 17.52 0.51
C LEU A 450 13.70 16.28 1.43
N SER A 451 13.03 15.21 1.01
CA SER A 451 12.85 13.95 1.73
C SER A 451 14.10 13.07 1.80
N ARG A 452 15.17 13.44 1.08
CA ARG A 452 16.49 12.81 1.14
C ARG A 452 17.55 13.70 1.80
N SER A 453 17.15 14.88 2.30
CA SER A 453 18.02 15.75 3.07
C SER A 453 18.18 15.21 4.50
N SER A 454 19.34 15.43 5.11
CA SER A 454 19.57 15.19 6.54
C SER A 454 18.60 15.99 7.43
N TYR A 455 18.19 17.17 6.97
CA TYR A 455 17.23 18.04 7.66
C TYR A 455 15.76 17.57 7.54
N TRP A 456 15.48 16.43 6.91
CA TRP A 456 14.10 15.97 6.68
C TRP A 456 13.23 15.88 7.95
N PRO A 457 13.70 15.34 9.09
CA PRO A 457 12.87 15.29 10.30
C PRO A 457 12.38 16.67 10.77
N ASN A 458 13.23 17.69 10.65
CA ASN A 458 12.93 19.07 11.05
C ASN A 458 12.04 19.77 10.00
N ILE A 459 12.31 19.57 8.71
CA ILE A 459 11.45 20.04 7.61
C ILE A 459 10.02 19.48 7.77
N ARG A 460 9.91 18.20 8.12
CA ARG A 460 8.65 17.53 8.41
C ARG A 460 7.96 18.11 9.65
N ALA A 461 8.69 18.30 10.75
CA ALA A 461 8.15 18.93 11.96
C ALA A 461 7.59 20.34 11.67
N ALA A 462 8.33 21.14 10.88
CA ALA A 462 7.88 22.47 10.44
C ALA A 462 6.59 22.41 9.60
N LEU A 463 6.47 21.46 8.67
CA LEU A 463 5.26 21.26 7.86
C LEU A 463 4.04 20.83 8.70
N ILE A 464 4.23 19.99 9.71
CA ILE A 464 3.17 19.58 10.64
C ILE A 464 2.69 20.79 11.45
N ARG A 465 3.62 21.52 12.07
CA ARG A 465 3.29 22.72 12.86
C ARG A 465 2.59 23.79 12.04
N LEU A 466 3.02 24.00 10.80
CA LEU A 466 2.34 24.93 9.88
C LEU A 466 0.92 24.47 9.53
N HIS A 467 0.67 23.17 9.38
CA HIS A 467 -0.68 22.64 9.20
C HIS A 467 -1.54 22.84 10.44
N ASP A 468 -1.06 22.38 11.60
CA ASP A 468 -1.80 22.45 12.86
C ASP A 468 -2.08 23.92 13.25
N PHE A 469 -1.09 24.81 13.13
CA PHE A 469 -1.26 26.25 13.38
C PHE A 469 -2.34 26.89 12.49
N VAL A 470 -2.36 26.57 11.20
CA VAL A 470 -3.31 27.13 10.23
C VAL A 470 -4.71 26.54 10.38
N ALA A 471 -4.82 25.30 10.88
CA ALA A 471 -6.10 24.68 11.23
C ALA A 471 -6.71 25.29 12.51
N ASP A 472 -5.88 25.54 13.54
CA ASP A 472 -6.30 26.14 14.80
C ASP A 472 -6.48 27.66 14.72
N ASN A 473 -5.72 28.34 13.85
CA ASN A 473 -5.68 29.79 13.67
C ASN A 473 -5.76 30.12 12.17
N PRO A 474 -6.95 30.12 11.55
CA PRO A 474 -7.09 30.43 10.13
C PRO A 474 -6.61 31.86 9.82
N PRO A 475 -5.97 32.07 8.66
CA PRO A 475 -5.43 33.38 8.28
C PRO A 475 -6.53 34.40 8.02
N PRO A 476 -6.23 35.71 8.12
CA PRO A 476 -7.16 36.79 7.77
C PRO A 476 -7.37 36.97 6.26
N ILE A 477 -6.85 36.07 5.41
CA ILE A 477 -7.00 36.11 3.95
C ILE A 477 -7.62 34.80 3.47
N ASP A 478 -8.75 34.88 2.76
CA ASP A 478 -9.29 33.76 1.98
C ASP A 478 -8.52 33.63 0.66
N TYR A 479 -7.53 32.73 0.64
CA TYR A 479 -6.75 32.44 -0.57
C TYR A 479 -7.56 31.73 -1.65
N SER A 480 -8.68 31.07 -1.36
CA SER A 480 -9.57 30.53 -2.41
C SER A 480 -10.24 31.67 -3.17
N ARG A 481 -10.74 32.69 -2.47
CA ARG A 481 -11.28 33.93 -3.06
C ARG A 481 -10.21 34.71 -3.83
N ARG A 482 -9.03 34.93 -3.25
CA ARG A 482 -7.92 35.66 -3.92
C ARG A 482 -7.45 35.03 -5.23
N ARG A 483 -7.57 33.70 -5.38
CA ARG A 483 -7.18 32.95 -6.58
C ARG A 483 -8.15 33.10 -7.77
N ILE A 484 -9.40 33.46 -7.51
CA ILE A 484 -10.45 33.62 -8.55
C ILE A 484 -10.85 35.08 -8.78
N LEU A 485 -10.25 36.02 -8.04
CA LEU A 485 -10.42 37.45 -8.21
C LEU A 485 -9.93 37.91 -9.60
N ASP A 486 -10.58 38.92 -10.17
CA ASP A 486 -10.18 39.49 -11.45
C ASP A 486 -9.14 40.61 -11.25
N TYR A 487 -7.99 40.49 -11.93
CA TYR A 487 -6.87 41.43 -11.83
C TYR A 487 -6.65 42.24 -13.12
N ARG A 488 -7.61 42.28 -14.05
CA ARG A 488 -7.51 43.10 -15.29
C ARG A 488 -7.20 44.56 -14.99
N ASP A 489 -7.93 45.16 -14.06
CA ASP A 489 -7.82 46.58 -13.70
C ASP A 489 -6.94 46.82 -12.45
N LEU A 490 -5.99 45.91 -12.17
CA LEU A 490 -5.14 45.95 -10.97
C LEU A 490 -4.34 47.25 -10.82
N LEU A 491 -3.78 47.76 -11.92
CA LEU A 491 -3.04 49.03 -11.95
C LEU A 491 -3.01 49.55 -13.37
N ASN A 492 -3.58 50.72 -13.62
CA ASN A 492 -3.54 51.39 -14.92
C ASN A 492 -2.37 52.39 -15.03
N VAL A 493 -2.17 52.97 -16.22
CA VAL A 493 -1.06 53.91 -16.48
C VAL A 493 -1.16 55.16 -15.61
N GLU A 494 -2.35 55.74 -15.45
CA GLU A 494 -2.56 57.00 -14.72
C GLU A 494 -2.27 56.82 -13.22
N GLN A 495 -2.85 55.77 -12.61
CA GLN A 495 -2.58 55.36 -11.23
C GLN A 495 -1.09 55.12 -10.99
N TRP A 496 -0.40 54.46 -11.92
CA TRP A 496 1.05 54.23 -11.80
C TRP A 496 1.87 55.53 -11.88
N LEU A 497 1.49 56.47 -12.76
CA LEU A 497 2.13 57.79 -12.83
C LEU A 497 1.91 58.58 -11.54
N ASP A 498 0.73 58.47 -10.91
CA ASP A 498 0.44 59.14 -9.63
C ASP A 498 1.19 58.51 -8.44
N ILE A 499 1.31 57.18 -8.39
CA ILE A 499 2.18 56.47 -7.43
C ILE A 499 3.66 56.88 -7.61
N CYS A 500 4.13 57.06 -8.85
CA CYS A 500 5.48 57.55 -9.10
C CYS A 500 5.68 58.99 -8.59
N LYS A 501 4.71 59.90 -8.83
CA LYS A 501 4.75 61.28 -8.34
C LYS A 501 4.78 61.34 -6.82
N SER A 502 3.89 60.62 -6.14
CA SER A 502 3.75 60.66 -4.68
C SER A 502 4.93 60.02 -3.94
N SER A 503 5.53 58.97 -4.49
CA SER A 503 6.73 58.31 -3.94
C SER A 503 8.06 59.01 -4.29
N GLY A 504 8.05 60.04 -5.15
CA GLY A 504 9.27 60.66 -5.67
C GLY A 504 10.08 59.76 -6.61
N THR A 505 9.51 58.64 -7.06
CA THR A 505 10.16 57.70 -7.98
C THR A 505 10.25 58.29 -9.39
N ARG A 506 11.43 58.26 -10.00
CA ARG A 506 11.59 58.75 -11.39
C ARG A 506 10.68 57.97 -12.34
N LEU A 507 9.78 58.69 -13.00
CA LEU A 507 8.74 58.17 -13.90
C LEU A 507 9.34 57.22 -14.94
N ARG A 508 9.00 55.94 -14.82
CA ARG A 508 9.41 54.85 -15.71
C ARG A 508 8.18 54.06 -16.15
N ALA A 509 7.55 54.52 -17.24
CA ALA A 509 6.36 53.90 -17.81
C ALA A 509 6.63 52.44 -18.24
N ASP A 510 7.87 52.11 -18.62
CA ASP A 510 8.33 50.76 -18.97
C ASP A 510 8.26 49.75 -17.81
N CYS A 511 8.11 50.22 -16.57
CA CYS A 511 8.02 49.37 -15.38
C CYS A 511 6.59 48.95 -15.01
N LEU A 512 5.53 49.46 -15.66
CA LEU A 512 4.13 49.18 -15.29
C LEU A 512 3.81 47.68 -15.22
N THR A 513 4.13 46.93 -16.28
CA THR A 513 3.91 45.47 -16.36
C THR A 513 4.68 44.69 -15.30
N THR A 514 5.84 45.21 -14.91
CA THR A 514 6.70 44.65 -13.86
C THR A 514 6.08 44.84 -12.47
N VAL A 515 5.43 45.98 -12.24
CA VAL A 515 4.73 46.29 -10.99
C VAL A 515 3.40 45.54 -10.91
N GLN A 516 2.62 45.47 -12.01
CA GLN A 516 1.41 44.64 -12.11
C GLN A 516 1.71 43.18 -11.74
N PHE A 517 2.77 42.60 -12.32
CA PHE A 517 3.22 41.24 -11.99
C PHE A 517 3.56 41.07 -10.49
N TYR A 518 4.29 42.03 -9.91
CA TYR A 518 4.68 42.00 -8.49
C TYR A 518 3.48 42.11 -7.55
N LEU A 519 2.56 43.05 -7.81
CA LEU A 519 1.32 43.21 -7.04
C LEU A 519 0.45 41.96 -7.14
N TYR A 520 0.32 41.37 -8.34
CA TYR A 520 -0.45 40.13 -8.52
C TYR A 520 0.09 38.98 -7.68
N GLU A 521 1.40 38.66 -7.73
CA GLU A 521 1.96 37.55 -6.94
C GLU A 521 1.77 37.75 -5.43
N ARG A 522 1.71 39.01 -4.98
CA ARG A 522 1.56 39.40 -3.58
C ARG A 522 0.12 39.33 -3.09
N ILE A 523 -0.83 39.89 -3.85
CA ILE A 523 -2.26 39.94 -3.50
C ILE A 523 -2.94 38.56 -3.66
N SER A 524 -2.58 37.82 -4.72
CA SER A 524 -3.22 36.54 -5.06
C SER A 524 -2.59 35.32 -4.39
N GLY A 525 -1.30 35.38 -4.05
CA GLY A 525 -0.50 34.21 -3.70
C GLY A 525 -0.26 33.23 -4.86
N MET A 526 -0.60 33.59 -6.11
CA MET A 526 -0.41 32.79 -7.32
C MET A 526 0.88 33.14 -8.08
N PRO A 527 1.40 32.23 -8.92
CA PRO A 527 2.49 32.54 -9.84
C PRO A 527 2.04 33.49 -10.96
N GLY A 528 2.63 34.68 -11.04
CA GLY A 528 2.26 35.72 -12.01
C GLY A 528 2.47 35.31 -13.46
N ALA A 529 3.32 34.31 -13.71
CA ALA A 529 3.53 33.71 -15.02
C ALA A 529 2.38 32.78 -15.50
N LEU A 530 1.34 32.56 -14.68
CA LEU A 530 0.10 31.87 -15.05
C LEU A 530 -1.14 32.77 -14.89
N ALA A 531 -0.96 34.08 -14.75
CA ALA A 531 -2.10 34.99 -14.63
C ALA A 531 -2.86 35.19 -15.96
N HIS A 532 -2.27 34.77 -17.09
CA HIS A 532 -2.83 34.84 -18.46
C HIS A 532 -3.19 36.26 -18.98
N TYR A 533 -2.78 37.32 -18.28
CA TYR A 533 -2.82 38.71 -18.74
C TYR A 533 -1.60 39.08 -19.62
N GLU A 534 -1.64 40.22 -20.31
CA GLU A 534 -0.55 40.67 -21.22
C GLU A 534 0.83 40.79 -20.52
N TRP A 535 0.83 41.17 -19.25
CA TRP A 535 2.03 41.26 -18.40
C TRP A 535 2.52 39.91 -17.84
N SER A 536 1.79 38.80 -18.05
CA SER A 536 2.06 37.49 -17.43
C SER A 536 3.15 36.65 -18.12
N ASN A 537 4.21 37.26 -18.65
CA ASN A 537 5.24 36.58 -19.44
C ASN A 537 6.58 36.37 -18.69
N SER A 538 7.42 35.47 -19.23
CA SER A 538 8.69 35.05 -18.61
C SER A 538 9.75 36.15 -18.53
N MET A 539 9.71 37.12 -19.45
CA MET A 539 10.61 38.28 -19.47
C MET A 539 10.23 39.28 -18.38
N VAL A 540 8.94 39.62 -18.26
CA VAL A 540 8.44 40.45 -17.15
C VAL A 540 8.73 39.80 -15.79
N ALA A 541 8.58 38.48 -15.67
CA ALA A 541 8.95 37.74 -14.46
C ALA A 541 10.46 37.81 -14.11
N ALA A 542 11.35 38.12 -15.08
CA ALA A 542 12.77 38.36 -14.80
C ALA A 542 13.00 39.79 -14.28
N TYR A 543 12.29 40.78 -14.83
CA TYR A 543 12.33 42.16 -14.35
C TYR A 543 11.69 42.34 -12.97
N ALA A 544 10.57 41.65 -12.69
CA ALA A 544 9.88 41.70 -11.39
C ALA A 544 10.77 41.23 -10.24
N ARG A 545 11.65 40.26 -10.49
CA ARG A 545 12.67 39.80 -9.53
C ARG A 545 13.78 40.81 -9.25
N GLN A 546 13.89 41.89 -10.02
CA GLN A 546 14.81 43.00 -9.76
C GLN A 546 14.09 44.19 -9.10
N LEU A 547 12.76 44.20 -9.04
CA LEU A 547 11.98 45.28 -8.44
C LEU A 547 12.32 45.50 -6.95
N PRO A 548 12.51 44.48 -6.07
CA PRO A 548 12.86 44.71 -4.66
C PRO A 548 14.15 45.54 -4.46
N ARG A 549 15.14 45.44 -5.35
CA ARG A 549 16.34 46.31 -5.30
C ARG A 549 16.00 47.79 -5.54
N ARG A 550 14.91 48.08 -6.25
CA ARG A 550 14.46 49.42 -6.64
C ARG A 550 13.33 49.97 -5.77
N LEU A 551 12.67 49.14 -4.96
CA LEU A 551 11.68 49.60 -3.99
C LEU A 551 12.33 50.54 -2.97
N THR A 552 11.56 51.54 -2.53
CA THR A 552 11.86 52.43 -1.40
C THR A 552 10.70 52.34 -0.41
N PRO A 553 10.86 52.77 0.85
CA PRO A 553 9.76 52.76 1.83
C PRO A 553 8.53 53.54 1.34
N GLU A 554 8.73 54.66 0.64
CA GLU A 554 7.67 55.52 0.10
C GLU A 554 6.94 54.84 -1.08
N LEU A 555 7.69 54.19 -1.98
CA LEU A 555 7.12 53.47 -3.12
C LEU A 555 6.35 52.22 -2.67
N GLU A 556 6.89 51.46 -1.72
CA GLU A 556 6.20 50.31 -1.12
C GLU A 556 4.94 50.74 -0.37
N GLY A 557 4.99 51.83 0.41
CA GLY A 557 3.82 52.38 1.09
C GLY A 557 2.71 52.77 0.11
N ALA A 558 3.06 53.44 -0.99
CA ALA A 558 2.10 53.82 -2.03
C ALA A 558 1.54 52.60 -2.79
N LEU A 559 2.37 51.60 -3.10
CA LEU A 559 1.93 50.35 -3.74
C LEU A 559 1.01 49.53 -2.84
N ARG A 560 1.28 49.49 -1.53
CA ARG A 560 0.42 48.82 -0.54
C ARG A 560 -0.94 49.52 -0.40
N ALA A 561 -0.95 50.84 -0.24
CA ALA A 561 -2.19 51.62 -0.17
C ALA A 561 -3.05 51.47 -1.45
N HIS A 562 -2.42 51.36 -2.62
CA HIS A 562 -3.11 51.05 -3.88
C HIS A 562 -3.68 49.63 -3.89
N ALA A 563 -2.93 48.62 -3.43
CA ALA A 563 -3.42 47.25 -3.30
C ALA A 563 -4.61 47.14 -2.31
N GLU A 564 -4.57 47.87 -1.20
CA GLU A 564 -5.69 47.97 -0.25
C GLU A 564 -6.91 48.67 -0.86
N ALA A 565 -6.72 49.70 -1.67
CA ALA A 565 -7.81 50.36 -2.41
C ALA A 565 -8.42 49.42 -3.48
N PHE A 566 -7.58 48.67 -4.20
CA PHE A 566 -8.02 47.67 -5.17
C PHE A 566 -8.84 46.55 -4.51
N LEU A 567 -8.42 46.04 -3.36
CA LEU A 567 -9.17 45.01 -2.61
C LEU A 567 -10.54 45.52 -2.13
N ARG A 568 -10.58 46.73 -1.56
CA ARG A 568 -11.85 47.38 -1.15
C ARG A 568 -12.80 47.59 -2.34
N ALA A 569 -12.29 48.01 -3.49
CA ALA A 569 -13.08 48.15 -4.72
C ALA A 569 -13.72 46.82 -5.19
N HIS A 570 -13.15 45.67 -4.79
CA HIS A 570 -13.68 44.33 -5.05
C HIS A 570 -14.47 43.73 -3.86
N GLY A 571 -14.85 44.54 -2.87
CA GLY A 571 -15.63 44.10 -1.69
C GLY A 571 -14.82 43.31 -0.66
N ILE A 572 -13.51 43.56 -0.57
CA ILE A 572 -12.60 42.92 0.38
C ILE A 572 -12.02 44.01 1.30
N ASP A 573 -12.78 44.40 2.33
CA ASP A 573 -12.43 45.50 3.24
C ASP A 573 -11.60 45.08 4.46
N THR A 574 -11.66 43.81 4.86
CA THR A 574 -11.11 43.31 6.14
C THR A 574 -9.82 42.51 6.02
N GLU A 575 -9.45 42.08 4.81
CA GLU A 575 -8.26 41.27 4.59
C GLU A 575 -7.03 42.14 4.32
N PRO A 576 -5.84 41.83 4.89
CA PRO A 576 -4.60 42.51 4.51
C PRO A 576 -4.16 42.16 3.08
N VAL A 577 -3.28 42.99 2.51
CA VAL A 577 -2.69 42.75 1.17
C VAL A 577 -1.92 41.43 1.14
N ASP A 578 -1.02 41.24 2.10
CA ASP A 578 -0.22 40.05 2.35
C ASP A 578 -0.29 39.62 3.82
N TRP A 579 -0.04 38.34 4.06
CA TRP A 579 0.00 37.73 5.39
C TRP A 579 0.93 36.50 5.37
N HIS A 580 1.52 36.17 6.51
CA HIS A 580 2.19 34.90 6.77
C HIS A 580 2.16 34.57 8.27
N PRO A 581 2.26 33.30 8.68
CA PRO A 581 2.40 32.95 10.10
C PRO A 581 3.73 33.47 10.66
N ASP A 582 3.81 33.63 11.99
CA ASP A 582 5.05 34.00 12.65
C ASP A 582 6.10 32.90 12.43
N VAL A 583 7.31 33.30 12.00
CA VAL A 583 8.43 32.39 11.78
C VAL A 583 8.89 31.70 13.07
N ARG A 584 8.62 32.31 14.24
CA ARG A 584 8.90 31.76 15.57
C ARG A 584 8.27 30.39 15.83
N LEU A 585 7.25 29.99 15.07
CA LEU A 585 6.64 28.66 15.11
C LEU A 585 7.65 27.51 14.86
N VAL A 586 8.79 27.81 14.23
CA VAL A 586 9.80 26.83 13.82
C VAL A 586 11.24 27.22 14.22
N ASP A 587 11.43 28.19 15.11
CA ASP A 587 12.77 28.70 15.52
C ASP A 587 13.62 27.67 16.27
N ASP A 588 13.00 26.71 16.98
CA ASP A 588 13.67 25.61 17.68
C ASP A 588 14.07 24.44 16.75
N LEU A 589 13.70 24.50 15.46
CA LEU A 589 14.02 23.46 14.49
C LEU A 589 15.25 23.85 13.67
N GLU A 590 16.25 22.98 13.61
CA GLU A 590 17.40 23.17 12.71
C GLU A 590 16.94 23.00 11.25
N LEU A 591 16.59 24.12 10.62
CA LEU A 591 16.10 24.20 9.24
C LEU A 591 17.19 24.72 8.28
N PRO A 592 17.23 24.23 7.02
CA PRO A 592 18.34 24.49 6.10
C PRO A 592 18.49 25.96 5.68
N GLY A 593 17.48 26.79 5.86
CA GLY A 593 17.51 28.23 5.57
C GLY A 593 17.76 29.14 6.77
N ALA A 594 17.69 28.63 8.00
CA ALA A 594 17.67 29.45 9.23
C ALA A 594 18.91 30.33 9.38
N GLY A 595 20.11 29.76 9.21
CA GLY A 595 21.38 30.48 9.34
C GLY A 595 21.59 31.64 8.36
N ASN A 596 20.80 31.71 7.28
CA ASN A 596 20.93 32.77 6.27
C ASN A 596 20.01 33.98 6.56
N MET A 597 19.08 33.89 7.52
CA MET A 597 18.14 34.97 7.89
C MET A 597 18.77 36.06 8.75
N GLN A 598 19.93 35.80 9.36
CA GLN A 598 20.67 36.74 10.19
C GLN A 598 21.56 37.63 9.31
N ILE A 599 20.95 38.65 8.68
CA ILE A 599 21.65 39.62 7.83
C ILE A 599 21.50 41.00 8.45
N ASP A 600 22.61 41.74 8.53
CA ASP A 600 22.54 43.17 8.86
C ASP A 600 21.86 43.93 7.70
N ILE A 601 20.70 44.49 8.01
CA ILE A 601 19.87 45.21 7.05
C ILE A 601 20.54 46.53 6.64
N ALA A 602 21.27 47.20 7.54
CA ALA A 602 21.96 48.45 7.26
C ALA A 602 23.10 48.22 6.24
N ASP A 603 23.89 47.15 6.43
CA ASP A 603 24.91 46.73 5.46
C ASP A 603 24.29 46.40 4.10
N LEU A 604 23.17 45.66 4.07
CA LEU A 604 22.47 45.33 2.83
C LEU A 604 21.96 46.59 2.10
N HIS A 605 21.37 47.53 2.83
CA HIS A 605 20.93 48.82 2.30
C HIS A 605 22.10 49.63 1.74
N GLN A 606 23.22 49.69 2.47
CA GLN A 606 24.44 50.41 2.03
C GLN A 606 25.02 49.80 0.74
N LEU A 607 25.20 48.48 0.68
CA LEU A 607 25.75 47.79 -0.49
C LEU A 607 24.89 47.99 -1.75
N ILE A 608 23.58 48.17 -1.60
CA ILE A 608 22.63 48.41 -2.70
C ILE A 608 22.55 49.87 -3.12
N ARG A 609 22.66 50.82 -2.18
CA ARG A 609 22.43 52.25 -2.42
C ARG A 609 23.71 53.05 -2.67
N GLU A 610 24.79 52.74 -1.94
CA GLU A 610 26.08 53.41 -2.09
C GLU A 610 27.02 52.60 -3.00
N GLY A 611 27.01 51.26 -2.89
CA GLY A 611 27.86 50.38 -3.71
C GLY A 611 27.30 50.01 -5.09
N ASP A 612 26.02 50.33 -5.36
CA ASP A 612 25.23 49.91 -6.53
C ASP A 612 25.40 48.42 -6.94
N LEU A 613 25.64 47.55 -5.95
CA LEU A 613 25.97 46.15 -6.20
C LEU A 613 24.76 45.35 -6.70
N SER A 614 25.03 44.35 -7.52
CA SER A 614 24.00 43.39 -7.92
C SER A 614 23.56 42.51 -6.75
N LEU A 615 22.31 42.05 -6.74
CA LEU A 615 21.82 41.15 -5.69
C LEU A 615 22.64 39.84 -5.59
N ALA A 616 23.33 39.43 -6.66
CA ALA A 616 24.25 38.30 -6.64
C ALA A 616 25.54 38.64 -5.87
N ALA A 617 26.14 39.80 -6.13
CA ALA A 617 27.32 40.29 -5.42
C ALA A 617 27.03 40.59 -3.93
N CYS A 618 25.86 41.14 -3.62
CA CYS A 618 25.44 41.30 -2.22
C CYS A 618 25.26 39.95 -1.51
N ALA A 619 24.68 38.95 -2.19
CA ALA A 619 24.48 37.62 -1.63
C ALA A 619 25.81 36.91 -1.33
N GLU A 620 26.78 37.02 -2.24
CA GLU A 620 28.15 36.52 -2.03
C GLU A 620 28.84 37.21 -0.84
N ARG A 621 28.81 38.55 -0.79
CA ARG A 621 29.46 39.33 0.27
C ARG A 621 28.85 39.12 1.66
N LEU A 622 27.53 38.99 1.74
CA LEU A 622 26.77 38.75 2.97
C LEU A 622 26.59 37.25 3.29
N ARG A 623 27.23 36.35 2.53
CA ARG A 623 27.13 34.88 2.67
C ARG A 623 25.69 34.35 2.73
N SER A 624 24.81 34.95 1.95
CA SER A 624 23.37 34.66 1.90
C SER A 624 22.92 34.30 0.47
N THR A 625 21.61 34.27 0.22
CA THR A 625 21.03 33.85 -1.06
C THR A 625 20.23 34.96 -1.73
N VAL A 626 20.30 35.04 -3.06
CA VAL A 626 19.56 36.06 -3.84
C VAL A 626 18.03 36.04 -3.57
N PRO A 627 17.34 34.89 -3.42
CA PRO A 627 15.92 34.87 -3.06
C PRO A 627 15.59 35.49 -1.70
N GLN A 628 16.55 35.47 -0.77
CA GLN A 628 16.40 35.98 0.59
C GLN A 628 16.66 37.47 0.68
N LEU A 629 17.71 37.97 0.02
CA LEU A 629 17.91 39.42 -0.11
C LEU A 629 16.69 40.09 -0.75
N ARG A 630 16.06 39.43 -1.74
CA ARG A 630 14.79 39.90 -2.34
C ARG A 630 13.62 39.94 -1.35
N TYR A 631 13.54 38.97 -0.43
CA TYR A 631 12.49 38.91 0.58
C TYR A 631 12.67 40.04 1.60
N ILE A 632 13.88 40.21 2.13
CA ILE A 632 14.21 41.29 3.06
C ILE A 632 13.89 42.66 2.43
N LEU A 633 14.36 42.93 1.20
CA LEU A 633 14.08 44.18 0.48
C LEU A 633 12.61 44.38 0.07
N SER A 634 11.76 43.35 0.17
CA SER A 634 10.32 43.48 -0.05
C SER A 634 9.53 43.80 1.22
N ILE A 635 10.13 43.62 2.40
CA ILE A 635 9.56 43.95 3.70
C ILE A 635 10.18 45.24 4.25
N ASP A 636 11.48 45.39 4.11
CA ASP A 636 12.28 46.56 4.51
C ASP A 636 13.09 47.09 3.30
N PRO A 637 12.43 47.87 2.41
CA PRO A 637 13.09 48.39 1.22
C PRO A 637 14.15 49.44 1.57
N ALA A 638 15.32 49.35 0.96
CA ALA A 638 16.42 50.28 1.21
C ALA A 638 15.99 51.75 0.97
N PRO A 639 16.15 52.67 1.93
CA PRO A 639 15.84 54.09 1.74
C PRO A 639 16.56 54.70 0.53
N CYS A 640 16.03 55.79 -0.01
CA CYS A 640 16.75 56.59 -0.99
C CYS A 640 18.03 57.17 -0.37
N ALA A 641 19.16 57.09 -1.08
CA ALA A 641 20.40 57.69 -0.62
C ALA A 641 20.22 59.21 -0.45
N ARG A 642 20.38 59.71 0.78
CA ARG A 642 20.38 61.15 1.07
C ARG A 642 21.49 61.81 0.26
N ARG A 643 21.12 62.75 -0.63
CA ARG A 643 22.10 63.65 -1.26
C ARG A 643 22.87 64.37 -0.16
N ARG A 644 24.19 64.18 -0.09
CA ARG A 644 25.05 65.16 0.60
C ARG A 644 24.84 66.51 -0.10
N GLY A 645 24.50 67.53 0.67
CA GLY A 645 24.24 68.86 0.14
C GLY A 645 25.47 69.42 -0.56
N SER A 646 25.26 70.13 -1.68
CA SER A 646 26.30 70.87 -2.36
C SER A 646 26.65 72.15 -1.58
N THR A 647 27.43 72.01 -0.51
CA THR A 647 28.19 73.13 0.04
C THR A 647 29.42 73.35 -0.82
N ASN A 648 29.38 74.35 -1.69
CA ASN A 648 30.51 75.17 -2.11
C ASN A 648 30.02 76.26 -3.07
N CYS A 649 29.62 77.40 -2.51
CA CYS A 649 29.91 78.69 -3.13
C CYS A 649 31.24 79.17 -2.55
N PRO A 650 32.23 79.52 -3.38
CA PRO A 650 33.16 80.59 -3.08
C PRO A 650 32.62 81.93 -3.62
N GLU A 651 33.16 83.02 -3.07
CA GLU A 651 32.96 84.41 -3.52
C GLU A 651 33.57 84.68 -4.91
#